data_AF-A0A2N5VEN9-F1
#
_entry.id   AF-A0A2N5VEN9-F1
#
_cell.length_a   1.000
_cell.length_b   1.000
_cell.length_c   1.000
_cell.angle_alpha   90.00
_cell.angle_beta   90.00
_cell.angle_gamma   90.00
#
_symmetry.space_group_name_H-M   'P 1'
#
loop_
_entity.id
_entity.type
_entity.pdbx_description
1 polymer ?
#
loop_
_entity_poly.entity_id
_entity_poly.type
_entity_poly.pdbx_seq_one_letter_code
_entity_poly.pdbx_strand_id
1 'polypeptide(L)'
;MSFVDSVINGVEVDVDSWNVTIRPEDLFGNYMLMDTVVHLMCHAPQISDCDYYEDWVFVGRAGFFIRVDPLYADDVFDQLVLLGGLRLCRSSYETVLITGSQNISGGLLVRALQAAGVGTVRLNAFGMKAKLVDVEHNFGHESPQESHFNSFDIGIMIPSNDITLFRPKKKTLSAVGQPKGTVYPMLLELGMGMGSVSFQEVEEAEISKIKVYPGLVHAIKATSAKHMAGGPKTARTWHTKLKSIAKKVERLSTQKVDLSGFRVEVTVHAKTVNQAIEIALDSGYLHRPTSRLRLKSMTVDSEEYMDYIGDLMDLAKQKLKVTKSHNQIIPLADLQRQGIADVTNGYGWNNGRFRVTQWDDEKAWFRPDVDIEPARLELDIDNPPPTAYDIWKRAKFPKGSLVQSGGAGILQMACNGCQTKFKPQAAVEVIQKLQEKEREEEGGRWRRQGEDHGEDQVEMGNGGEREEVIKQPTQHPTNGVAKHSFTTREAVVLWKKLKEAKIRVICPKCQGSMAQTGGQNQLRLRCSVSDCKTQLGAQEGGEWLQQLLEQGARSQRKRQRVDSGHRGRRPGGTSSQAAREVVEISSNDGAGEDQAPVKKSKAPPAKNPNVVELSSSDEDADEAAAPPLKKRRLATDDRSATSTIEVVQGGKSTAVAKRSQKSRSQHEAAMGSQKSHSQRGYQARLPNPYSQDRLYWSGAYNEVVRWFHEERDMLENADEPLIPWRVYQRSHRIRGFGRLWWASAYCHKDGNCQFEALSVFRFGTRSKWSEVKKLAIRELGQA
;
A
#
# COMPACT_ATOMS: atom_id res chain seq x y z
N MET A 1 30.84 -18.89 -13.88
CA MET A 1 31.68 -17.96 -13.11
C MET A 1 32.27 -18.69 -11.93
N SER A 2 33.59 -18.63 -11.73
CA SER A 2 34.16 -18.97 -10.42
C SER A 2 33.81 -17.85 -9.44
N PHE A 3 33.40 -18.20 -8.22
CA PHE A 3 33.08 -17.27 -7.12
C PHE A 3 34.21 -16.27 -6.74
N VAL A 4 35.34 -16.28 -7.43
CA VAL A 4 36.49 -15.41 -7.17
C VAL A 4 36.22 -13.96 -7.65
N ASP A 5 35.32 -13.75 -8.61
CA ASP A 5 35.01 -12.42 -9.16
C ASP A 5 33.88 -11.68 -8.42
N SER A 6 33.27 -12.29 -7.39
CA SER A 6 32.17 -11.68 -6.61
C SER A 6 32.66 -10.81 -5.44
N VAL A 7 33.97 -10.62 -5.28
CA VAL A 7 34.57 -9.85 -4.19
C VAL A 7 35.30 -8.65 -4.74
N ILE A 8 34.84 -7.45 -4.39
CA ILE A 8 35.47 -6.18 -4.76
C ILE A 8 36.13 -5.60 -3.51
N ASN A 9 37.46 -5.42 -3.55
CA ASN A 9 38.23 -4.85 -2.43
C ASN A 9 37.99 -5.58 -1.08
N GLY A 10 37.84 -6.90 -1.11
CA GLY A 10 37.57 -7.71 0.10
C GLY A 10 36.12 -7.67 0.58
N VAL A 11 35.21 -7.05 -0.18
CA VAL A 11 33.78 -6.98 0.13
C VAL A 11 33.00 -7.77 -0.91
N GLU A 12 32.09 -8.61 -0.43
CA GLU A 12 31.27 -9.46 -1.27
C GLU A 12 30.08 -8.69 -1.86
N VAL A 13 29.82 -8.93 -3.14
CA VAL A 13 28.61 -8.49 -3.83
C VAL A 13 27.41 -9.33 -3.35
N ASP A 14 26.23 -8.73 -3.34
CA ASP A 14 24.99 -9.37 -2.91
C ASP A 14 23.81 -9.05 -3.85
N VAL A 15 22.75 -9.85 -3.74
CA VAL A 15 21.46 -9.63 -4.41
C VAL A 15 20.45 -9.10 -3.39
N ASP A 16 19.96 -7.88 -3.60
CA ASP A 16 19.01 -7.21 -2.70
C ASP A 16 17.54 -7.56 -3.02
N SER A 17 17.24 -7.63 -4.31
CA SER A 17 15.89 -7.87 -4.82
C SER A 17 15.95 -8.47 -6.21
N TRP A 18 14.88 -9.16 -6.59
CA TRP A 18 14.72 -9.69 -7.94
C TRP A 18 13.24 -9.79 -8.32
N ASN A 19 12.98 -9.56 -9.60
CA ASN A 19 11.70 -9.78 -10.23
C ASN A 19 11.92 -10.70 -11.43
N VAL A 20 11.34 -11.89 -11.41
CA VAL A 20 11.58 -12.91 -12.44
C VAL A 20 10.29 -13.56 -12.89
N THR A 21 10.22 -13.90 -14.17
CA THR A 21 9.13 -14.67 -14.75
C THR A 21 9.59 -16.09 -15.01
N ILE A 22 8.83 -17.08 -14.52
CA ILE A 22 9.13 -18.52 -14.64
C ILE A 22 7.87 -19.31 -14.98
N ARG A 23 7.97 -20.62 -15.22
CA ARG A 23 6.80 -21.51 -15.34
C ARG A 23 6.34 -22.00 -13.96
N PRO A 24 5.07 -22.45 -13.80
CA PRO A 24 4.62 -23.00 -12.51
C PRO A 24 5.43 -24.22 -12.03
N GLU A 25 5.80 -25.14 -12.92
CA GLU A 25 6.62 -26.32 -12.59
C GLU A 25 7.99 -25.95 -11.98
N ASP A 26 8.56 -24.84 -12.42
CA ASP A 26 9.88 -24.33 -12.01
C ASP A 26 9.87 -23.75 -10.59
N LEU A 27 8.69 -23.52 -10.01
CA LEU A 27 8.59 -23.07 -8.62
C LEU A 27 9.23 -24.07 -7.64
N PHE A 28 9.15 -25.37 -7.96
CA PHE A 28 9.72 -26.41 -7.11
C PHE A 28 11.19 -26.65 -7.38
N GLY A 29 11.93 -26.92 -6.30
CA GLY A 29 13.37 -27.18 -6.35
C GLY A 29 14.20 -25.91 -6.37
N ASN A 30 13.73 -24.87 -7.07
CA ASN A 30 14.48 -23.62 -7.26
C ASN A 30 14.04 -22.47 -6.37
N TYR A 31 12.73 -22.38 -6.07
CA TYR A 31 12.18 -21.25 -5.32
C TYR A 31 11.48 -21.68 -4.03
N MET A 32 10.81 -22.82 -4.04
CA MET A 32 10.16 -23.39 -2.87
C MET A 32 10.13 -24.91 -2.90
N LEU A 33 9.87 -25.51 -1.74
CA LEU A 33 9.58 -26.94 -1.60
C LEU A 33 8.08 -27.21 -1.67
N MET A 34 7.69 -28.45 -1.92
CA MET A 34 6.28 -28.88 -1.97
C MET A 34 5.51 -28.56 -0.68
N ASP A 35 6.18 -28.68 0.47
CA ASP A 35 5.65 -28.44 1.81
C ASP A 35 5.85 -26.99 2.29
N THR A 36 6.43 -26.12 1.45
CA THR A 36 6.55 -24.70 1.77
C THR A 36 5.17 -24.11 2.03
N VAL A 37 5.03 -23.42 3.16
CA VAL A 37 3.78 -22.75 3.51
C VAL A 37 3.63 -21.51 2.65
N VAL A 38 2.58 -21.49 1.82
CA VAL A 38 2.20 -20.34 1.01
C VAL A 38 1.02 -19.65 1.66
N HIS A 39 1.18 -18.36 1.95
CA HIS A 39 0.07 -17.50 2.37
C HIS A 39 -0.67 -17.02 1.13
N LEU A 40 -1.95 -17.39 0.98
CA LEU A 40 -2.79 -16.88 -0.11
C LEU A 40 -3.06 -15.40 0.10
N MET A 41 -2.88 -14.64 -0.98
CA MET A 41 -2.87 -13.18 -0.90
C MET A 41 -4.29 -12.61 -0.79
N CYS A 42 -4.48 -11.74 0.20
CA CYS A 42 -5.73 -11.01 0.44
C CYS A 42 -5.58 -9.48 0.49
N HIS A 43 -4.35 -9.00 0.28
CA HIS A 43 -4.02 -7.59 0.16
C HIS A 43 -2.92 -7.43 -0.90
N ALA A 44 -3.10 -6.50 -1.84
CA ALA A 44 -2.04 -6.18 -2.81
C ALA A 44 -0.93 -5.37 -2.11
N PRO A 45 0.32 -5.86 -2.10
CA PRO A 45 1.44 -5.07 -1.61
C PRO A 45 1.78 -3.94 -2.60
N GLN A 46 2.41 -2.87 -2.11
CA GLN A 46 3.04 -1.88 -2.98
C GLN A 46 4.45 -2.37 -3.31
N ILE A 47 4.64 -2.87 -4.52
CA ILE A 47 5.93 -3.35 -5.03
C ILE A 47 6.28 -2.60 -6.32
N SER A 48 7.58 -2.50 -6.60
CA SER A 48 8.09 -1.94 -7.85
C SER A 48 8.40 -3.07 -8.81
N ASP A 49 7.86 -3.00 -10.03
CA ASP A 49 8.16 -3.93 -11.12
C ASP A 49 7.92 -3.23 -12.46
N CYS A 50 8.12 -3.93 -13.58
CA CYS A 50 7.73 -3.48 -14.91
C CYS A 50 6.21 -3.22 -14.98
N ASP A 51 5.83 -2.11 -15.61
CA ASP A 51 4.44 -1.70 -15.82
C ASP A 51 3.59 -2.77 -16.55
N TYR A 52 4.24 -3.65 -17.33
CA TYR A 52 3.61 -4.80 -17.96
C TYR A 52 2.88 -5.72 -16.95
N TYR A 53 3.35 -5.75 -15.71
CA TYR A 53 2.78 -6.59 -14.64
C TYR A 53 1.91 -5.79 -13.64
N GLU A 54 1.55 -4.54 -13.91
CA GLU A 54 0.86 -3.67 -12.92
C GLU A 54 -0.50 -4.24 -12.46
N ASP A 55 -1.26 -4.85 -13.39
CA ASP A 55 -2.60 -5.39 -13.16
C ASP A 55 -2.61 -6.87 -12.77
N TRP A 56 -1.45 -7.54 -12.74
CA TRP A 56 -1.36 -8.95 -12.41
C TRP A 56 -1.83 -9.27 -10.99
N VAL A 57 -2.44 -10.45 -10.85
CA VAL A 57 -3.15 -10.83 -9.63
C VAL A 57 -2.19 -11.51 -8.66
N PHE A 58 -2.08 -10.96 -7.44
CA PHE A 58 -1.37 -11.61 -6.34
C PHE A 58 -2.12 -12.84 -5.87
N VAL A 59 -1.49 -14.01 -6.00
CA VAL A 59 -2.06 -15.31 -5.62
C VAL A 59 -1.49 -15.82 -4.30
N GLY A 60 -0.19 -15.68 -4.07
CA GLY A 60 0.48 -16.29 -2.93
C GLY A 60 1.75 -15.56 -2.49
N ARG A 61 2.22 -15.89 -1.28
CA ARG A 61 3.50 -15.45 -0.73
C ARG A 61 4.22 -16.58 0.02
N ALA A 62 5.48 -16.80 -0.34
CA ALA A 62 6.36 -17.85 0.22
C ALA A 62 7.79 -17.32 0.44
N GLY A 63 7.92 -16.12 1.01
CA GLY A 63 9.18 -15.36 1.06
C GLY A 63 9.29 -14.34 -0.09
N PHE A 64 8.78 -14.69 -1.26
CA PHE A 64 8.53 -13.81 -2.41
C PHE A 64 7.02 -13.78 -2.73
N PHE A 65 6.59 -12.79 -3.50
CA PHE A 65 5.22 -12.71 -4.01
C PHE A 65 5.09 -13.49 -5.31
N ILE A 66 3.95 -14.15 -5.48
CA ILE A 66 3.60 -14.92 -6.67
C ILE A 66 2.39 -14.24 -7.32
N ARG A 67 2.50 -13.94 -8.61
CA ARG A 67 1.44 -13.34 -9.41
C ARG A 67 1.16 -14.12 -10.68
N VAL A 68 -0.07 -14.00 -11.16
CA VAL A 68 -0.54 -14.57 -12.43
C VAL A 68 -1.23 -13.51 -13.26
N ASP A 69 -1.27 -13.73 -14.58
CA ASP A 69 -2.08 -12.93 -15.49
C ASP A 69 -3.56 -12.97 -15.05
N PRO A 70 -4.27 -11.82 -15.03
CA PRO A 70 -5.69 -11.76 -14.65
C PRO A 70 -6.59 -12.74 -15.39
N LEU A 71 -6.24 -13.14 -16.61
CA LEU A 71 -6.98 -14.12 -17.41
C LEU A 71 -7.17 -15.45 -16.67
N TYR A 72 -6.17 -15.89 -15.89
CA TYR A 72 -6.20 -17.19 -15.20
C TYR A 72 -6.67 -17.10 -13.74
N ALA A 73 -6.90 -15.90 -13.20
CA ALA A 73 -7.09 -15.72 -11.76
C ALA A 73 -8.32 -16.47 -11.21
N ASP A 74 -9.42 -16.49 -11.96
CA ASP A 74 -10.65 -17.18 -11.56
C ASP A 74 -10.50 -18.70 -11.68
N ASP A 75 -9.83 -19.20 -12.74
CA ASP A 75 -9.54 -20.64 -12.89
C ASP A 75 -8.61 -21.14 -11.78
N VAL A 76 -7.57 -20.37 -11.42
CA VAL A 76 -6.68 -20.69 -10.28
C VAL A 76 -7.47 -20.74 -8.98
N PHE A 77 -8.39 -19.80 -8.76
CA PHE A 77 -9.26 -19.79 -7.59
C PHE A 77 -10.13 -21.06 -7.53
N ASP A 78 -10.77 -21.42 -8.63
CA ASP A 78 -11.65 -22.60 -8.73
C ASP A 78 -10.86 -23.90 -8.51
N GLN A 79 -9.65 -24.00 -9.05
CA GLN A 79 -8.77 -25.16 -8.84
C GLN A 79 -8.28 -25.27 -7.39
N LEU A 80 -8.00 -24.16 -6.71
CA LEU A 80 -7.67 -24.19 -5.28
C LEU A 80 -8.84 -24.69 -4.43
N VAL A 81 -10.07 -24.30 -4.75
CA VAL A 81 -11.28 -24.80 -4.09
C VAL A 81 -11.48 -26.29 -4.36
N LEU A 82 -11.37 -26.69 -5.63
CA LEU A 82 -11.61 -28.07 -6.07
C LEU A 82 -10.53 -29.04 -5.56
N LEU A 83 -9.26 -28.79 -5.88
CA LEU A 83 -8.14 -29.70 -5.57
C LEU A 83 -7.75 -29.68 -4.09
N GLY A 84 -8.01 -28.56 -3.41
CA GLY A 84 -7.67 -28.39 -2.00
C GLY A 84 -8.84 -28.64 -1.05
N GLY A 85 -10.07 -28.80 -1.55
CA GLY A 85 -11.27 -28.84 -0.71
C GLY A 85 -11.45 -27.57 0.13
N LEU A 86 -10.93 -26.44 -0.35
CA LEU A 86 -10.86 -25.20 0.42
C LEU A 86 -12.18 -24.43 0.36
N ARG A 87 -12.52 -23.74 1.44
CA ARG A 87 -13.64 -22.80 1.48
C ARG A 87 -13.11 -21.38 1.39
N LEU A 88 -12.91 -20.91 0.16
CA LEU A 88 -12.37 -19.59 -0.14
C LEU A 88 -13.47 -18.62 -0.58
N CYS A 89 -13.22 -17.33 -0.42
CA CYS A 89 -14.02 -16.27 -0.99
C CYS A 89 -13.17 -15.48 -1.98
N ARG A 90 -13.61 -15.36 -3.24
CA ARG A 90 -12.95 -14.53 -4.24
C ARG A 90 -12.90 -13.08 -3.77
N SER A 91 -11.76 -12.42 -3.93
CA SER A 91 -11.62 -10.98 -3.65
C SER A 91 -12.48 -10.15 -4.60
N SER A 92 -13.04 -9.04 -4.11
CA SER A 92 -13.63 -8.01 -4.98
C SER A 92 -12.60 -7.06 -5.57
N TYR A 93 -11.34 -7.15 -5.13
CA TYR A 93 -10.22 -6.38 -5.68
C TYR A 93 -9.54 -7.21 -6.76
N GLU A 94 -9.50 -6.67 -7.98
CA GLU A 94 -9.05 -7.41 -9.18
C GLU A 94 -7.61 -7.94 -9.06
N THR A 95 -6.72 -7.18 -8.43
CA THR A 95 -5.29 -7.51 -8.28
C THR A 95 -4.97 -8.50 -7.15
N VAL A 96 -5.98 -9.08 -6.49
CA VAL A 96 -5.78 -9.99 -5.36
C VAL A 96 -6.70 -11.20 -5.51
N LEU A 97 -6.22 -12.39 -5.18
CA LEU A 97 -6.99 -13.62 -5.39
C LEU A 97 -8.18 -13.76 -4.42
N ILE A 98 -7.93 -13.72 -3.11
CA ILE A 98 -8.93 -14.08 -2.10
C ILE A 98 -9.28 -12.95 -1.14
N THR A 99 -10.40 -13.11 -0.42
CA THR A 99 -10.70 -12.39 0.82
C THR A 99 -10.41 -13.32 2.01
N GLY A 100 -9.79 -12.79 3.06
CA GLY A 100 -9.44 -13.56 4.28
C GLY A 100 -8.00 -14.07 4.26
N SER A 101 -7.57 -14.75 5.32
CA SER A 101 -6.19 -15.24 5.46
C SER A 101 -6.19 -16.76 5.43
N GLN A 102 -5.62 -17.36 4.38
CA GLN A 102 -5.52 -18.81 4.23
C GLN A 102 -4.08 -19.21 3.91
N ASN A 103 -3.58 -20.24 4.58
CA ASN A 103 -2.31 -20.88 4.25
C ASN A 103 -2.56 -22.19 3.51
N ILE A 104 -1.74 -22.49 2.52
CA ILE A 104 -1.75 -23.75 1.77
C ILE A 104 -0.31 -24.27 1.61
N SER A 105 -0.15 -25.51 1.16
CA SER A 105 1.16 -26.00 0.72
C SER A 105 1.50 -25.48 -0.67
N GLY A 106 2.79 -25.30 -0.95
CA GLY A 106 3.30 -25.00 -2.29
C GLY A 106 2.82 -26.03 -3.31
N GLY A 107 2.82 -27.31 -2.92
CA GLY A 107 2.27 -28.45 -3.66
C GLY A 107 0.84 -28.22 -4.18
N LEU A 108 -0.04 -27.70 -3.33
CA LEU A 108 -1.41 -27.38 -3.74
C LEU A 108 -1.46 -26.19 -4.71
N LEU A 109 -0.66 -25.15 -4.46
CA LEU A 109 -0.62 -23.98 -5.33
C LEU A 109 -0.20 -24.35 -6.75
N VAL A 110 0.93 -25.06 -6.91
CA VAL A 110 1.46 -25.40 -8.24
C VAL A 110 0.49 -26.30 -9.01
N ARG A 111 -0.10 -27.31 -8.35
CA ARG A 111 -1.13 -28.14 -8.99
C ARG A 111 -2.33 -27.32 -9.47
N ALA A 112 -2.76 -26.33 -8.68
CA ALA A 112 -3.85 -25.44 -9.07
C ALA A 112 -3.47 -24.53 -10.26
N LEU A 113 -2.25 -23.98 -10.27
CA LEU A 113 -1.72 -23.19 -11.39
C LEU A 113 -1.67 -24.01 -12.69
N GLN A 114 -1.14 -25.23 -12.62
CA GLN A 114 -1.06 -26.15 -13.76
C GLN A 114 -2.44 -26.56 -14.27
N ALA A 115 -3.36 -26.91 -13.36
CA ALA A 115 -4.73 -27.28 -13.72
C ALA A 115 -5.53 -26.12 -14.32
N ALA A 116 -5.19 -24.88 -13.97
CA ALA A 116 -5.75 -23.67 -14.57
C ALA A 116 -5.08 -23.28 -15.91
N GLY A 117 -4.08 -24.04 -16.38
CA GLY A 117 -3.39 -23.77 -17.63
C GLY A 117 -2.48 -22.53 -17.60
N VAL A 118 -2.03 -22.11 -16.41
CA VAL A 118 -1.12 -20.96 -16.26
C VAL A 118 0.22 -21.28 -16.93
N GLY A 119 0.58 -20.52 -17.97
CA GLY A 119 1.85 -20.71 -18.67
C GLY A 119 3.06 -20.09 -17.97
N THR A 120 2.85 -18.97 -17.27
CA THR A 120 3.90 -18.22 -16.57
C THR A 120 3.40 -17.65 -15.25
N VAL A 121 4.32 -17.52 -14.30
CA VAL A 121 4.10 -16.80 -13.04
C VAL A 121 5.16 -15.72 -12.90
N ARG A 122 4.76 -14.57 -12.35
CA ARG A 122 5.67 -13.48 -12.02
C ARG A 122 5.99 -13.52 -10.55
N LEU A 123 7.28 -13.60 -10.24
CA LEU A 123 7.80 -13.65 -8.89
C LEU A 123 8.49 -12.35 -8.53
N ASN A 124 8.28 -11.88 -7.31
CA ASN A 124 8.89 -10.65 -6.81
C ASN A 124 9.44 -10.86 -5.39
N ALA A 125 10.76 -10.76 -5.23
CA ALA A 125 11.44 -10.81 -3.94
C ALA A 125 12.11 -9.47 -3.64
N PHE A 126 11.89 -8.94 -2.44
CA PHE A 126 12.46 -7.65 -2.01
C PHE A 126 13.07 -7.75 -0.63
N GLY A 127 14.18 -7.03 -0.42
CA GLY A 127 14.84 -6.94 0.88
C GLY A 127 15.56 -8.22 1.28
N MET A 128 15.88 -9.06 0.31
CA MET A 128 16.88 -10.12 0.48
C MET A 128 18.25 -9.44 0.63
N LYS A 129 19.18 -10.08 1.33
CA LYS A 129 20.59 -9.65 1.35
C LYS A 129 21.44 -10.90 1.22
N ALA A 130 21.23 -11.59 0.10
CA ALA A 130 21.92 -12.84 -0.16
C ALA A 130 23.25 -12.53 -0.82
N LYS A 131 24.33 -12.84 -0.12
CA LYS A 131 25.67 -12.84 -0.70
C LYS A 131 25.69 -13.80 -1.89
N LEU A 132 26.55 -13.55 -2.87
CA LEU A 132 26.59 -14.43 -4.04
C LEU A 132 26.90 -15.88 -3.65
N VAL A 133 27.75 -16.14 -2.65
CA VAL A 133 27.99 -17.51 -2.13
C VAL A 133 26.74 -18.21 -1.59
N ASP A 134 25.73 -17.46 -1.15
CA ASP A 134 24.46 -17.99 -0.65
C ASP A 134 23.41 -18.13 -1.77
N VAL A 135 23.73 -17.68 -2.99
CA VAL A 135 22.89 -17.77 -4.19
C VAL A 135 23.44 -18.88 -5.09
N GLU A 136 23.08 -20.12 -4.77
CA GLU A 136 23.47 -21.28 -5.59
C GLU A 136 22.71 -21.34 -6.92
N HIS A 137 21.47 -20.81 -6.96
CA HIS A 137 20.57 -20.93 -8.10
C HIS A 137 20.60 -19.69 -9.02
N ASN A 138 20.63 -19.93 -10.34
CA ASN A 138 20.59 -18.87 -11.35
C ASN A 138 19.16 -18.42 -11.65
N PHE A 139 18.59 -17.58 -10.78
CA PHE A 139 17.22 -17.09 -10.89
C PHE A 139 16.88 -16.56 -12.29
N GLY A 140 15.70 -16.90 -12.81
CA GLY A 140 15.16 -16.38 -14.06
C GLY A 140 15.59 -17.12 -15.34
N HIS A 141 16.49 -18.12 -15.23
CA HIS A 141 16.98 -18.93 -16.36
C HIS A 141 15.89 -19.74 -17.09
N GLU A 142 14.75 -19.99 -16.46
CA GLU A 142 13.83 -21.07 -16.84
C GLU A 142 12.68 -20.62 -17.77
N SER A 143 12.62 -19.34 -18.16
CA SER A 143 11.59 -18.80 -19.07
C SER A 143 12.15 -18.07 -20.31
N PRO A 144 11.81 -18.49 -21.55
CA PRO A 144 12.35 -17.85 -22.76
C PRO A 144 11.66 -16.56 -23.22
N GLN A 145 10.34 -16.40 -23.02
CA GLN A 145 9.57 -15.36 -23.74
C GLN A 145 9.55 -14.00 -23.01
N GLU A 146 9.44 -14.01 -21.69
CA GLU A 146 9.27 -12.78 -20.88
C GLU A 146 10.49 -12.45 -20.00
N SER A 147 11.57 -13.21 -20.08
CA SER A 147 12.76 -12.99 -19.25
C SER A 147 13.46 -11.65 -19.50
N HIS A 148 13.15 -10.97 -20.60
CA HIS A 148 13.63 -9.60 -20.85
C HIS A 148 13.02 -8.55 -19.91
N PHE A 149 11.90 -8.85 -19.23
CA PHE A 149 11.34 -8.01 -18.16
C PHE A 149 11.90 -8.34 -16.77
N ASN A 150 12.79 -9.33 -16.66
CA ASN A 150 13.43 -9.62 -15.39
C ASN A 150 14.30 -8.45 -14.95
N SER A 151 14.40 -8.26 -13.63
CA SER A 151 15.24 -7.24 -13.03
C SER A 151 15.83 -7.72 -11.72
N PHE A 152 17.04 -7.25 -11.43
CA PHE A 152 17.81 -7.64 -10.26
C PHE A 152 18.46 -6.39 -9.65
N ASP A 153 18.38 -6.25 -8.33
CA ASP A 153 19.16 -5.24 -7.60
C ASP A 153 20.45 -5.90 -7.10
N ILE A 154 21.57 -5.56 -7.72
CA ILE A 154 22.91 -6.03 -7.33
C ILE A 154 23.57 -4.97 -6.46
N GLY A 155 24.03 -5.37 -5.27
CA GLY A 155 24.49 -4.45 -4.23
C GLY A 155 25.88 -4.77 -3.70
N ILE A 156 26.53 -3.76 -3.13
CA ILE A 156 27.75 -3.92 -2.33
C ILE A 156 27.78 -2.91 -1.17
N MET A 157 28.21 -3.36 0.01
CA MET A 157 28.39 -2.49 1.19
C MET A 157 29.86 -2.10 1.35
N ILE A 158 30.22 -0.89 0.96
CA ILE A 158 31.59 -0.39 1.04
C ILE A 158 31.86 0.11 2.47
N PRO A 159 32.83 -0.49 3.19
CA PRO A 159 33.16 -0.07 4.55
C PRO A 159 33.81 1.31 4.57
N SER A 160 33.54 2.05 5.63
CA SER A 160 34.17 3.31 6.02
C SER A 160 34.11 3.37 7.54
N ASN A 161 34.91 4.21 8.21
CA ASN A 161 34.79 4.36 9.66
C ASN A 161 33.57 5.22 10.07
N ASP A 162 33.09 6.04 9.12
CA ASP A 162 32.10 7.08 9.37
C ASP A 162 30.86 6.91 8.48
N ILE A 163 29.78 7.63 8.83
CA ILE A 163 28.59 7.75 8.00
C ILE A 163 28.95 8.56 6.74
N THR A 164 28.87 7.95 5.56
CA THR A 164 29.29 8.61 4.31
C THR A 164 28.10 9.15 3.51
N LEU A 165 28.10 10.47 3.26
CA LEU A 165 27.04 11.17 2.52
C LEU A 165 27.53 11.68 1.16
N PHE A 166 26.63 11.79 0.19
CA PHE A 166 26.97 12.08 -1.20
C PHE A 166 26.15 13.23 -1.81
N ARG A 167 26.74 13.86 -2.83
CA ARG A 167 26.02 14.69 -3.81
C ARG A 167 26.73 14.63 -5.17
N PRO A 168 26.04 14.77 -6.31
CA PRO A 168 26.67 14.93 -7.61
C PRO A 168 27.51 16.22 -7.70
N LYS A 169 28.61 16.21 -8.45
CA LYS A 169 29.40 17.42 -8.73
C LYS A 169 28.61 18.36 -9.67
N LYS A 170 28.53 19.66 -9.37
CA LYS A 170 27.71 20.71 -10.06
C LYS A 170 27.77 20.74 -11.61
N LYS A 171 28.77 20.13 -12.26
CA LYS A 171 28.91 20.05 -13.73
C LYS A 171 28.27 18.80 -14.37
N THR A 172 27.36 18.09 -13.68
CA THR A 172 26.59 16.96 -14.20
C THR A 172 25.19 17.37 -14.68
N LEU A 173 25.04 18.54 -15.29
CA LEU A 173 23.84 18.89 -16.07
C LEU A 173 24.18 18.76 -17.55
N SER A 174 23.39 18.01 -18.29
CA SER A 174 23.53 17.84 -19.74
C SER A 174 22.97 19.03 -20.53
N ALA A 175 23.70 19.47 -21.56
CA ALA A 175 23.10 20.02 -22.78
C ALA A 175 22.72 18.89 -23.78
N VAL A 176 23.31 17.69 -23.65
CA VAL A 176 22.93 16.42 -24.30
C VAL A 176 23.27 15.27 -23.32
N GLY A 177 22.32 14.37 -23.09
CA GLY A 177 22.06 13.61 -21.83
C GLY A 177 23.15 12.74 -21.20
N GLN A 178 23.30 12.88 -19.87
CA GLN A 178 23.73 11.88 -18.87
C GLN A 178 23.38 12.41 -17.45
N PRO A 179 23.20 11.53 -16.43
CA PRO A 179 22.01 11.54 -15.59
C PRO A 179 21.93 12.64 -14.53
N LYS A 180 20.75 13.26 -14.42
CA LYS A 180 20.37 14.15 -13.30
C LYS A 180 20.22 13.34 -12.02
N GLY A 181 21.35 13.08 -11.35
CA GLY A 181 21.36 12.46 -10.03
C GLY A 181 20.46 13.22 -9.06
N THR A 182 19.43 12.57 -8.53
CA THR A 182 18.55 13.12 -7.50
C THR A 182 19.21 12.94 -6.14
N VAL A 183 19.35 14.04 -5.39
CA VAL A 183 19.87 14.02 -4.02
C VAL A 183 18.71 13.97 -3.03
N TYR A 184 18.80 13.07 -2.08
CA TYR A 184 17.95 13.00 -0.90
C TYR A 184 18.82 13.45 0.28
N PRO A 185 18.85 14.76 0.59
CA PRO A 185 19.67 15.27 1.69
C PRO A 185 19.27 14.58 2.98
N MET A 186 20.21 14.39 3.89
CA MET A 186 20.03 13.73 5.18
C MET A 186 20.83 14.49 6.24
N LEU A 187 20.51 14.26 7.51
CA LEU A 187 21.22 14.82 8.66
C LEU A 187 21.19 16.36 8.75
N LEU A 188 20.23 17.02 8.08
CA LEU A 188 20.05 18.48 8.11
C LEU A 188 21.38 19.26 8.04
N GLU A 189 21.72 20.02 9.08
CA GLU A 189 22.91 20.87 9.16
C GLU A 189 24.19 20.04 9.11
N LEU A 190 24.21 18.93 9.85
CA LEU A 190 25.35 18.02 9.91
C LEU A 190 25.65 17.40 8.53
N GLY A 191 24.62 17.15 7.73
CA GLY A 191 24.79 16.62 6.38
C GLY A 191 25.03 17.66 5.29
N MET A 192 24.88 18.96 5.58
CA MET A 192 25.14 20.07 4.64
C MET A 192 24.51 19.90 3.24
N GLY A 193 23.29 19.35 3.20
CA GLY A 193 22.55 19.08 1.97
C GLY A 193 23.05 17.87 1.16
N MET A 194 23.99 17.10 1.69
CA MET A 194 24.45 15.80 1.18
C MET A 194 23.60 14.68 1.79
N GLY A 195 23.58 13.52 1.14
CA GLY A 195 22.80 12.39 1.63
C GLY A 195 22.86 11.20 0.70
N SER A 196 21.71 10.58 0.48
CA SER A 196 21.59 9.52 -0.52
C SER A 196 21.46 10.13 -1.91
N VAL A 197 21.93 9.42 -2.93
CA VAL A 197 21.80 9.82 -4.34
C VAL A 197 21.19 8.69 -5.16
N SER A 198 20.35 9.04 -6.13
CA SER A 198 19.79 8.11 -7.10
C SER A 198 19.98 8.63 -8.51
N PHE A 199 20.42 7.76 -9.41
CA PHE A 199 20.57 8.02 -10.83
C PHE A 199 19.59 7.13 -11.58
N GLN A 200 18.98 7.69 -12.63
CA GLN A 200 18.16 7.02 -13.63
C GLN A 200 18.75 7.42 -14.98
N GLU A 201 18.59 6.59 -16.01
CA GLU A 201 19.13 6.85 -17.37
C GLU A 201 20.66 6.98 -17.37
N VAL A 202 21.34 5.90 -16.93
CA VAL A 202 22.81 5.80 -17.01
C VAL A 202 23.26 5.38 -18.41
N GLU A 203 24.57 5.21 -18.60
CA GLU A 203 25.15 4.92 -19.92
C GLU A 203 24.72 3.55 -20.46
N GLU A 204 24.73 2.55 -19.59
CA GLU A 204 24.42 1.16 -19.87
C GLU A 204 22.90 0.99 -19.95
N ALA A 205 22.39 0.55 -21.10
CA ALA A 205 20.96 0.47 -21.38
C ALA A 205 20.22 -0.55 -20.48
N GLU A 206 20.94 -1.58 -20.04
CA GLU A 206 20.47 -2.62 -19.14
C GLU A 206 20.31 -2.13 -17.70
N ILE A 207 20.98 -1.02 -17.32
CA ILE A 207 20.93 -0.47 -15.98
C ILE A 207 19.87 0.63 -15.90
N SER A 208 18.75 0.34 -15.26
CA SER A 208 17.66 1.32 -15.14
C SER A 208 17.87 2.30 -13.99
N LYS A 209 18.61 1.90 -12.95
CA LYS A 209 18.79 2.72 -11.75
C LYS A 209 20.06 2.39 -10.99
N ILE A 210 20.67 3.43 -10.41
CA ILE A 210 21.75 3.28 -9.44
C ILE A 210 21.43 4.10 -8.19
N LYS A 211 21.61 3.51 -7.01
CA LYS A 211 21.48 4.20 -5.72
C LYS A 211 22.79 4.14 -4.95
N VAL A 212 23.18 5.24 -4.34
CA VAL A 212 24.30 5.28 -3.39
C VAL A 212 23.82 5.95 -2.11
N TYR A 213 23.93 5.27 -0.97
CA TYR A 213 23.37 5.75 0.29
C TYR A 213 24.14 5.27 1.51
N PRO A 214 24.15 6.02 2.64
CA PRO A 214 24.94 5.69 3.81
C PRO A 214 24.49 4.37 4.47
N GLY A 215 25.42 3.68 5.13
CA GLY A 215 25.15 2.49 5.94
C GLY A 215 24.08 2.73 7.01
N LEU A 216 24.02 3.95 7.55
CA LEU A 216 22.95 4.44 8.44
C LEU A 216 21.54 4.05 7.96
N VAL A 217 21.22 4.12 6.66
CA VAL A 217 19.89 3.76 6.15
C VAL A 217 19.57 2.28 6.39
N HIS A 218 20.58 1.40 6.32
CA HIS A 218 20.41 -0.01 6.65
C HIS A 218 20.19 -0.23 8.14
N ALA A 219 20.97 0.43 8.98
CA ALA A 219 20.79 0.36 10.43
C ALA A 219 19.37 0.81 10.82
N ILE A 220 18.87 1.88 10.20
CA ILE A 220 17.50 2.38 10.37
C ILE A 220 16.46 1.32 9.95
N LYS A 221 16.64 0.69 8.77
CA LYS A 221 15.72 -0.35 8.26
C LYS A 221 15.73 -1.60 9.16
N ALA A 222 16.89 -2.01 9.67
CA ALA A 222 17.04 -3.18 10.52
C ALA A 222 16.34 -3.00 11.88
N THR A 223 16.37 -1.80 12.44
CA THR A 223 15.80 -1.51 13.78
C THR A 223 14.31 -1.14 13.76
N SER A 224 13.70 -1.01 12.57
CA SER A 224 12.31 -0.55 12.44
C SER A 224 11.66 -0.97 11.10
N ALA A 225 10.53 -1.69 11.16
CA ALA A 225 9.72 -1.98 9.97
C ALA A 225 8.81 -0.83 9.49
N LYS A 226 8.55 0.19 10.33
CA LYS A 226 7.57 1.26 10.03
C LYS A 226 8.23 2.63 10.04
N HIS A 227 8.56 3.18 8.87
CA HIS A 227 9.09 4.53 8.71
C HIS A 227 7.99 5.55 8.42
N MET A 228 8.33 6.83 8.54
CA MET A 228 7.37 7.89 8.27
C MET A 228 7.05 7.98 6.78
N ALA A 229 5.84 7.57 6.40
CA ALA A 229 5.34 7.72 5.03
C ALA A 229 4.69 9.09 4.75
N GLY A 230 4.27 9.81 5.79
CA GLY A 230 3.66 11.14 5.69
C GLY A 230 3.74 11.92 7.01
N GLY A 231 3.63 13.25 6.92
CA GLY A 231 3.75 14.17 8.06
C GLY A 231 2.58 14.07 9.07
N PRO A 232 2.76 14.59 10.30
CA PRO A 232 1.67 14.67 11.28
C PRO A 232 0.61 15.69 10.85
N LYS A 233 -0.65 15.44 11.21
CA LYS A 233 -1.77 16.38 10.99
C LYS A 233 -2.26 17.02 12.29
N THR A 234 -2.06 16.34 13.41
CA THR A 234 -2.52 16.77 14.74
C THR A 234 -1.41 16.70 15.77
N ALA A 235 -1.52 17.48 16.84
CA ALA A 235 -0.59 17.46 17.98
C ALA A 235 -0.33 16.04 18.51
N ARG A 236 -1.38 15.20 18.62
CA ARG A 236 -1.22 13.80 19.03
C ARG A 236 -0.32 13.00 18.07
N THR A 237 -0.55 13.12 16.75
CA THR A 237 0.26 12.41 15.75
C THR A 237 1.69 12.94 15.71
N TRP A 238 1.90 14.22 15.99
CA TRP A 238 3.22 14.83 16.13
C TRP A 238 4.00 14.19 17.28
N HIS A 239 3.44 14.19 18.50
CA HIS A 239 4.07 13.58 19.68
C HIS A 239 4.31 12.08 19.51
N THR A 240 3.36 11.37 18.88
CA THR A 240 3.51 9.95 18.58
C THR A 240 4.67 9.68 17.62
N LYS A 241 4.84 10.51 16.58
CA LYS A 241 5.95 10.40 15.63
C LYS A 241 7.28 10.75 16.29
N LEU A 242 7.37 11.85 17.03
CA LEU A 242 8.60 12.22 17.72
C LEU A 242 9.05 11.14 18.71
N LYS A 243 8.11 10.62 19.52
CA LYS A 243 8.39 9.49 20.43
C LYS A 243 8.83 8.24 19.67
N SER A 244 8.25 7.99 18.49
CA SER A 244 8.66 6.88 17.63
C SER A 244 10.06 7.08 17.06
N ILE A 245 10.49 8.32 16.78
CA ILE A 245 11.86 8.60 16.31
C ILE A 245 12.84 8.43 17.48
N ALA A 246 12.55 9.00 18.64
CA ALA A 246 13.38 8.86 19.84
C ALA A 246 13.65 7.38 20.19
N LYS A 247 12.61 6.54 20.16
CA LYS A 247 12.76 5.09 20.40
C LYS A 247 13.63 4.39 19.35
N LYS A 248 13.69 4.91 18.13
CA LYS A 248 14.55 4.35 17.08
C LYS A 248 16.00 4.78 17.26
N VAL A 249 16.23 6.04 17.60
CA VAL A 249 17.56 6.55 17.98
C VAL A 249 18.12 5.74 19.15
N GLU A 250 17.32 5.52 20.19
CA GLU A 250 17.68 4.67 21.35
C GLU A 250 18.06 3.24 20.93
N ARG A 251 17.37 2.65 19.95
CA ARG A 251 17.73 1.31 19.45
C ARG A 251 19.06 1.33 18.68
N LEU A 252 19.28 2.34 17.85
CA LEU A 252 20.53 2.47 17.10
C LEU A 252 21.72 2.59 18.06
N SER A 253 21.58 3.37 19.14
CA SER A 253 22.65 3.54 20.14
C SER A 253 22.86 2.28 21.01
N THR A 254 21.78 1.65 21.48
CA THR A 254 21.89 0.51 22.42
C THR A 254 22.28 -0.81 21.77
N GLN A 255 21.92 -1.03 20.50
CA GLN A 255 22.12 -2.32 19.82
C GLN A 255 23.48 -2.44 19.11
N LYS A 256 24.36 -1.42 19.23
CA LYS A 256 25.70 -1.38 18.57
C LYS A 256 25.63 -1.72 17.07
N VAL A 257 24.62 -1.17 16.39
CA VAL A 257 24.49 -1.36 14.94
C VAL A 257 25.52 -0.48 14.25
N ASP A 258 26.24 -1.04 13.28
CA ASP A 258 27.17 -0.27 12.47
C ASP A 258 26.42 0.74 11.58
N LEU A 259 26.73 2.03 11.76
CA LEU A 259 26.14 3.14 11.00
C LEU A 259 27.03 3.57 9.82
N SER A 260 28.28 3.08 9.83
CA SER A 260 29.36 3.52 8.97
C SER A 260 29.25 2.97 7.55
N GLY A 261 30.12 3.44 6.67
CA GLY A 261 30.16 2.98 5.29
C GLY A 261 28.98 3.48 4.46
N PHE A 262 28.84 2.88 3.28
CA PHE A 262 27.77 3.17 2.35
C PHE A 262 27.50 2.00 1.42
N ARG A 263 26.28 1.93 0.91
CA ARG A 263 25.88 0.93 -0.08
C ARG A 263 25.76 1.56 -1.47
N VAL A 264 26.17 0.77 -2.45
CA VAL A 264 25.83 0.98 -3.86
C VAL A 264 24.87 -0.12 -4.28
N GLU A 265 23.79 0.24 -4.95
CA GLU A 265 22.84 -0.70 -5.58
C GLU A 265 22.69 -0.35 -7.05
N VAL A 266 22.75 -1.36 -7.90
CA VAL A 266 22.57 -1.27 -9.35
C VAL A 266 21.37 -2.14 -9.73
N THR A 267 20.32 -1.53 -10.25
CA THR A 267 19.15 -2.23 -10.78
C THR A 267 19.42 -2.58 -12.25
N VAL A 268 19.53 -3.88 -12.55
CA VAL A 268 19.90 -4.40 -13.87
C VAL A 268 18.74 -5.21 -14.46
N HIS A 269 18.42 -4.95 -15.72
CA HIS A 269 17.57 -5.80 -16.55
C HIS A 269 18.42 -6.84 -17.26
N ALA A 270 18.21 -8.10 -16.91
CA ALA A 270 18.90 -9.24 -17.51
C ALA A 270 17.99 -10.46 -17.44
N LYS A 271 18.24 -11.48 -18.26
CA LYS A 271 17.40 -12.69 -18.22
C LYS A 271 17.60 -13.47 -16.92
N THR A 272 18.83 -13.46 -16.41
CA THR A 272 19.22 -14.25 -15.24
C THR A 272 20.05 -13.44 -14.26
N VAL A 273 20.13 -13.89 -13.01
CA VAL A 273 20.93 -13.20 -11.97
C VAL A 273 22.42 -13.19 -12.31
N ASN A 274 22.96 -14.26 -12.90
CA ASN A 274 24.38 -14.31 -13.31
C ASN A 274 24.70 -13.25 -14.36
N GLN A 275 23.83 -13.09 -15.36
CA GLN A 275 23.99 -12.03 -16.36
C GLN A 275 23.87 -10.63 -15.73
N ALA A 276 22.96 -10.45 -14.76
CA ALA A 276 22.84 -9.18 -14.05
C ALA A 276 24.12 -8.84 -13.26
N ILE A 277 24.74 -9.84 -12.64
CA ILE A 277 26.01 -9.70 -11.91
C ILE A 277 27.13 -9.32 -12.87
N GLU A 278 27.28 -10.02 -13.99
CA GLU A 278 28.26 -9.70 -15.05
C GLU A 278 28.14 -8.24 -15.48
N ILE A 279 26.93 -7.80 -15.86
CA ILE A 279 26.66 -6.41 -16.27
C ILE A 279 27.00 -5.42 -15.15
N ALA A 280 26.60 -5.72 -13.90
CA ALA A 280 26.85 -4.84 -12.77
C ALA A 280 28.35 -4.69 -12.46
N LEU A 281 29.12 -5.78 -12.55
CA LEU A 281 30.57 -5.78 -12.36
C LEU A 281 31.27 -5.00 -13.48
N ASP A 282 30.97 -5.33 -14.74
CA ASP A 282 31.60 -4.75 -15.93
C ASP A 282 31.33 -3.25 -16.08
N SER A 283 30.17 -2.76 -15.63
CA SER A 283 29.84 -1.33 -15.64
C SER A 283 30.80 -0.45 -14.82
N GLY A 284 31.53 -1.06 -13.86
CA GLY A 284 32.45 -0.36 -12.96
C GLY A 284 31.77 0.46 -11.86
N TYR A 285 30.44 0.51 -11.79
CA TYR A 285 29.72 1.27 -10.76
C TYR A 285 29.91 0.73 -9.35
N LEU A 286 30.00 -0.60 -9.20
CA LEU A 286 30.30 -1.24 -7.90
C LEU A 286 31.76 -1.05 -7.49
N HIS A 287 32.68 -1.02 -8.47
CA HIS A 287 34.12 -0.89 -8.24
C HIS A 287 34.54 0.51 -7.82
N ARG A 288 34.02 1.52 -8.51
CA ARG A 288 34.48 2.92 -8.36
C ARG A 288 33.30 3.90 -8.42
N PRO A 289 32.29 3.75 -7.53
CA PRO A 289 31.05 4.53 -7.59
C PRO A 289 31.30 6.05 -7.60
N THR A 290 32.20 6.53 -6.75
CA THR A 290 32.49 7.97 -6.61
C THR A 290 33.06 8.59 -7.89
N SER A 291 33.95 7.88 -8.61
CA SER A 291 34.50 8.39 -9.87
C SER A 291 33.52 8.22 -11.02
N ARG A 292 32.90 7.04 -11.17
CA ARG A 292 31.96 6.73 -12.26
C ARG A 292 30.74 7.66 -12.25
N LEU A 293 30.21 7.95 -11.07
CA LEU A 293 29.05 8.83 -10.89
C LEU A 293 29.43 10.28 -10.57
N ARG A 294 30.73 10.61 -10.59
CA ARG A 294 31.26 11.96 -10.32
C ARG A 294 30.71 12.56 -9.01
N LEU A 295 30.74 11.77 -7.94
CA LEU A 295 30.22 12.17 -6.63
C LEU A 295 31.23 13.02 -5.86
N LYS A 296 30.73 13.97 -5.07
CA LYS A 296 31.41 14.50 -3.90
C LYS A 296 30.89 13.71 -2.70
N SER A 297 31.79 13.31 -1.81
CA SER A 297 31.45 12.71 -0.52
C SER A 297 31.83 13.62 0.65
N MET A 298 31.21 13.38 1.80
CA MET A 298 31.64 13.83 3.11
C MET A 298 31.37 12.71 4.13
N THR A 299 32.05 12.75 5.26
CA THR A 299 31.84 11.81 6.37
C THR A 299 31.32 12.55 7.60
N VAL A 300 30.58 11.82 8.42
CA VAL A 300 30.03 12.28 9.69
C VAL A 300 30.31 11.19 10.73
N ASP A 301 30.92 11.57 11.84
CA ASP A 301 31.20 10.64 12.94
C ASP A 301 29.89 10.13 13.57
N SER A 302 29.90 8.87 14.02
CA SER A 302 28.69 8.23 14.55
C SER A 302 28.27 8.80 15.91
N GLU A 303 29.23 9.20 16.75
CA GLU A 303 28.94 9.84 18.05
C GLU A 303 28.42 11.26 17.83
N GLU A 304 29.07 12.04 16.96
CA GLU A 304 28.60 13.38 16.55
C GLU A 304 27.16 13.34 16.01
N TYR A 305 26.84 12.36 15.17
CA TYR A 305 25.48 12.14 14.68
C TYR A 305 24.47 11.87 15.81
N MET A 306 24.85 11.04 16.78
CA MET A 306 23.97 10.66 17.90
C MET A 306 23.66 11.85 18.80
N ASP A 307 24.67 12.66 19.11
CA ASP A 307 24.51 13.89 19.88
C ASP A 307 23.62 14.87 19.10
N TYR A 308 23.91 15.08 17.82
CA TYR A 308 23.14 15.98 16.96
C TYR A 308 21.64 15.62 16.90
N ILE A 309 21.30 14.35 16.67
CA ILE A 309 19.87 13.96 16.59
C ILE A 309 19.18 14.07 17.95
N GLY A 310 19.90 13.84 19.05
CA GLY A 310 19.42 14.09 20.41
C GLY A 310 19.04 15.56 20.60
N ASP A 311 19.98 16.45 20.32
CA ASP A 311 19.81 17.91 20.43
C ASP A 311 18.70 18.43 19.53
N LEU A 312 18.62 17.97 18.28
CA LEU A 312 17.59 18.35 17.34
C LEU A 312 16.18 17.97 17.83
N MET A 313 16.03 16.79 18.43
CA MET A 313 14.76 16.34 19.01
C MET A 313 14.34 17.18 20.21
N ASP A 314 15.30 17.60 21.05
CA ASP A 314 15.02 18.45 22.21
C ASP A 314 14.72 19.89 21.79
N LEU A 315 15.46 20.42 20.81
CA LEU A 315 15.18 21.70 20.19
C LEU A 315 13.77 21.74 19.58
N ALA A 316 13.36 20.65 18.90
CA ALA A 316 11.99 20.54 18.36
C ALA A 316 10.92 20.62 19.46
N LYS A 317 11.15 20.00 20.63
CA LYS A 317 10.22 20.07 21.78
C LYS A 317 10.16 21.49 22.35
N GLN A 318 11.30 22.18 22.41
CA GLN A 318 11.43 23.51 23.00
C GLN A 318 10.85 24.61 22.08
N LYS A 319 11.32 24.67 20.83
CA LYS A 319 10.99 25.77 19.90
C LYS A 319 9.61 25.64 19.26
N LEU A 320 9.16 24.43 18.89
CA LEU A 320 7.89 24.26 18.14
C LEU A 320 6.63 24.30 19.03
N LYS A 321 6.81 24.25 20.36
CA LYS A 321 5.78 24.43 21.40
C LYS A 321 4.47 23.66 21.13
N VAL A 322 4.56 22.44 20.59
CA VAL A 322 3.39 21.62 20.29
C VAL A 322 2.74 21.15 21.60
N THR A 323 1.50 21.57 21.83
CA THR A 323 0.78 21.29 23.09
C THR A 323 0.69 19.78 23.36
N LYS A 324 0.91 19.37 24.62
CA LYS A 324 0.80 17.97 25.07
C LYS A 324 -0.64 17.53 25.35
N SER A 325 -1.64 18.34 24.99
CA SER A 325 -3.04 18.09 25.33
C SER A 325 -3.52 16.75 24.76
N HIS A 326 -4.25 15.98 25.58
CA HIS A 326 -4.87 14.72 25.18
C HIS A 326 -6.02 14.90 24.17
N ASN A 327 -6.40 16.15 23.83
CA ASN A 327 -7.38 16.43 22.80
C ASN A 327 -6.86 16.02 21.42
N GLN A 328 -7.56 15.04 20.82
CA GLN A 328 -7.06 14.26 19.68
C GLN A 328 -7.09 15.01 18.33
N ILE A 329 -7.57 16.26 18.31
CA ILE A 329 -7.97 16.98 17.08
C ILE A 329 -7.40 18.40 17.01
N ILE A 330 -6.40 18.76 17.82
CA ILE A 330 -5.74 20.07 17.65
C ILE A 330 -4.93 20.01 16.34
N PRO A 331 -5.28 20.80 15.31
CA PRO A 331 -4.51 20.83 14.08
C PRO A 331 -3.15 21.49 14.34
N LEU A 332 -2.17 21.18 13.50
CA LEU A 332 -0.83 21.76 13.59
C LEU A 332 -0.70 23.00 12.71
N ALA A 333 0.12 23.96 13.12
CA ALA A 333 0.65 24.97 12.22
C ALA A 333 1.61 24.31 11.19
N ASP A 334 1.86 24.99 10.07
CA ASP A 334 2.76 24.46 9.03
C ASP A 334 4.17 24.22 9.54
N LEU A 335 4.72 25.15 10.34
CA LEU A 335 6.05 24.99 10.92
C LEU A 335 6.15 23.77 11.84
N GLN A 336 5.09 23.47 12.60
CA GLN A 336 5.05 22.29 13.46
C GLN A 336 5.00 20.99 12.65
N ARG A 337 4.27 20.98 11.52
CA ARG A 337 4.30 19.85 10.58
C ARG A 337 5.69 19.66 9.99
N GLN A 338 6.30 20.75 9.53
CA GLN A 338 7.62 20.79 8.93
C GLN A 338 8.70 20.32 9.91
N GLY A 339 8.63 20.73 11.17
CA GLY A 339 9.59 20.32 12.19
C GLY A 339 9.74 18.81 12.36
N ILE A 340 8.67 18.01 12.19
CA ILE A 340 8.79 16.54 12.23
C ILE A 340 9.36 15.97 10.94
N ALA A 341 9.10 16.60 9.79
CA ALA A 341 9.76 16.25 8.54
C ALA A 341 11.27 16.48 8.67
N ASP A 342 11.67 17.61 9.26
CA ASP A 342 13.07 17.97 9.49
C ASP A 342 13.72 17.05 10.53
N VAL A 343 13.09 16.77 11.67
CA VAL A 343 13.62 15.78 12.65
C VAL A 343 13.75 14.39 12.01
N THR A 344 12.83 14.00 11.13
CA THR A 344 12.95 12.71 10.42
C THR A 344 14.12 12.72 9.42
N ASN A 345 14.39 13.87 8.81
CA ASN A 345 15.57 14.06 7.97
C ASN A 345 16.87 14.01 8.78
N GLY A 346 16.91 14.71 9.92
CA GLY A 346 18.02 14.70 10.86
C GLY A 346 18.32 13.30 11.37
N TYR A 347 17.27 12.49 11.59
CA TYR A 347 17.39 11.07 11.92
C TYR A 347 18.02 10.23 10.79
N GLY A 348 18.15 10.77 9.56
CA GLY A 348 18.73 10.06 8.42
C GLY A 348 17.70 9.39 7.51
N TRP A 349 16.42 9.80 7.57
CA TRP A 349 15.37 9.24 6.72
C TRP A 349 14.74 10.29 5.80
N ASN A 350 14.99 10.17 4.50
CA ASN A 350 14.39 10.99 3.45
C ASN A 350 13.95 10.11 2.27
N ASN A 351 12.64 9.96 2.07
CA ASN A 351 12.07 9.16 0.99
C ASN A 351 11.56 10.00 -0.18
N GLY A 352 11.88 11.30 -0.21
CA GLY A 352 11.44 12.24 -1.25
C GLY A 352 9.95 12.62 -1.22
N ARG A 353 9.16 12.11 -0.26
CA ARG A 353 7.71 12.40 -0.21
C ARG A 353 7.35 13.69 0.50
N PHE A 354 8.26 14.21 1.33
CA PHE A 354 8.08 15.48 2.03
C PHE A 354 9.26 16.38 1.74
N ARG A 355 8.97 17.68 1.56
CA ARG A 355 10.01 18.70 1.42
C ARG A 355 10.63 18.93 2.80
N VAL A 356 11.94 18.82 2.87
CA VAL A 356 12.73 19.12 4.07
C VAL A 356 13.16 20.58 3.98
N THR A 357 13.24 21.27 5.12
CA THR A 357 13.83 22.62 5.19
C THR A 357 15.27 22.55 4.69
N GLN A 358 15.69 23.52 3.87
CA GLN A 358 17.07 23.55 3.38
C GLN A 358 18.02 23.80 4.55
N TRP A 359 19.15 23.07 4.58
CA TRP A 359 20.13 23.17 5.66
C TRP A 359 20.75 24.58 5.76
N ASP A 360 20.86 25.28 4.63
CA ASP A 360 21.39 26.64 4.50
C ASP A 360 20.32 27.73 4.55
N ASP A 361 19.06 27.40 4.87
CA ASP A 361 18.01 28.40 5.06
C ASP A 361 18.27 29.20 6.33
N GLU A 362 18.61 30.48 6.20
CA GLU A 362 18.84 31.43 7.30
C GLU A 362 17.63 31.56 8.24
N LYS A 363 16.42 31.20 7.79
CA LYS A 363 15.17 31.26 8.58
C LYS A 363 14.73 29.89 9.10
N ALA A 364 15.59 28.88 9.00
CA ALA A 364 15.31 27.55 9.51
C ALA A 364 15.11 27.57 11.03
N TRP A 365 14.07 26.88 11.50
CA TRP A 365 13.69 26.90 12.92
C TRP A 365 14.72 26.27 13.85
N PHE A 366 15.56 25.38 13.31
CA PHE A 366 16.60 24.69 14.05
C PHE A 366 17.88 25.53 14.23
N ARG A 367 17.97 26.71 13.59
CA ARG A 367 19.10 27.61 13.82
C ARG A 367 19.05 28.20 15.24
N PRO A 368 20.20 28.34 15.93
CA PRO A 368 20.24 28.89 17.29
C PRO A 368 19.67 30.32 17.37
N ASP A 369 20.06 31.16 16.42
CA ASP A 369 19.75 32.60 16.32
C ASP A 369 18.37 32.93 15.77
N VAL A 370 17.62 31.93 15.29
CA VAL A 370 16.27 32.12 14.77
C VAL A 370 15.26 31.98 15.91
N ASP A 371 14.70 33.12 16.32
CA ASP A 371 13.50 33.15 17.15
C ASP A 371 12.26 32.87 16.31
N ILE A 372 11.42 31.96 16.80
CA ILE A 372 10.17 31.64 16.12
C ILE A 372 9.11 32.65 16.55
N GLU A 373 8.75 33.53 15.63
CA GLU A 373 7.60 34.43 15.80
C GLU A 373 6.34 33.63 16.17
N PRO A 374 5.58 34.05 17.21
CA PRO A 374 4.37 33.35 17.65
C PRO A 374 3.38 33.06 16.51
N ALA A 375 3.24 33.98 15.56
CA ALA A 375 2.37 33.83 14.39
C ALA A 375 2.70 32.59 13.53
N ARG A 376 3.96 32.13 13.49
CA ARG A 376 4.36 30.92 12.74
C ARG A 376 3.97 29.61 13.45
N LEU A 377 3.66 29.70 14.75
CA LEU A 377 3.20 28.58 15.59
C LEU A 377 1.67 28.61 15.79
N GLU A 378 1.04 29.72 15.47
CA GLU A 378 -0.41 29.84 15.45
C GLU A 378 -0.99 29.13 14.23
N LEU A 379 -2.19 28.58 14.42
CA LEU A 379 -2.97 28.11 13.29
C LEU A 379 -3.43 29.36 12.53
N ASP A 380 -3.23 29.37 11.22
CA ASP A 380 -3.86 30.37 10.37
C ASP A 380 -5.38 30.09 10.36
N ILE A 381 -6.07 30.62 11.37
CA ILE A 381 -7.52 30.46 11.57
C ILE A 381 -8.28 31.24 10.50
N ASP A 382 -7.69 32.33 10.00
CA ASP A 382 -8.28 33.19 8.98
C ASP A 382 -8.11 32.63 7.57
N ASN A 383 -7.12 31.76 7.36
CA ASN A 383 -6.84 31.11 6.09
C ASN A 383 -6.53 29.61 6.29
N PRO A 384 -7.51 28.79 6.72
CA PRO A 384 -7.28 27.37 6.91
C PRO A 384 -6.79 26.74 5.59
N PRO A 385 -5.82 25.79 5.64
CA PRO A 385 -5.34 25.14 4.44
C PRO A 385 -6.53 24.54 3.70
N PRO A 386 -6.60 24.70 2.36
CA PRO A 386 -7.76 24.27 1.60
C PRO A 386 -7.97 22.78 1.87
N THR A 387 -9.17 22.45 2.32
CA THR A 387 -9.54 21.05 2.55
C THR A 387 -9.39 20.29 1.24
N ALA A 388 -9.30 18.96 1.28
CA ALA A 388 -9.34 18.15 0.06
C ALA A 388 -10.56 18.49 -0.82
N TYR A 389 -11.63 18.98 -0.20
CA TYR A 389 -12.83 19.49 -0.85
C TYR A 389 -12.63 20.87 -1.51
N ASP A 390 -11.87 21.79 -0.89
CA ASP A 390 -11.55 23.11 -1.46
C ASP A 390 -10.56 23.02 -2.62
N ILE A 391 -9.56 22.13 -2.52
CA ILE A 391 -8.62 21.82 -3.61
C ILE A 391 -9.40 21.23 -4.79
N TRP A 392 -10.30 20.28 -4.51
CA TRP A 392 -11.17 19.69 -5.52
C TRP A 392 -12.11 20.72 -6.19
N LYS A 393 -12.66 21.68 -5.45
CA LYS A 393 -13.48 22.77 -6.00
C LYS A 393 -12.69 23.72 -6.89
N ARG A 394 -11.48 24.12 -6.48
CA ARG A 394 -10.62 25.03 -7.24
C ARG A 394 -10.18 24.44 -8.58
N ALA A 395 -9.96 23.13 -8.65
CA ALA A 395 -9.54 22.44 -9.88
C ALA A 395 -10.68 22.28 -10.91
N LYS A 396 -11.95 22.42 -10.52
CA LYS A 396 -13.10 22.00 -11.33
C LYS A 396 -13.92 23.14 -11.94
N PHE A 397 -13.85 24.35 -11.39
CA PHE A 397 -14.69 25.48 -11.82
C PHE A 397 -13.84 26.63 -12.36
N PRO A 398 -14.20 27.23 -13.51
CA PRO A 398 -13.52 28.41 -14.06
C PRO A 398 -13.44 29.55 -13.03
N LYS A 399 -12.35 30.33 -13.05
CA LYS A 399 -12.18 31.51 -12.19
C LYS A 399 -13.33 32.49 -12.42
N GLY A 400 -14.04 32.88 -11.36
CA GLY A 400 -15.25 33.71 -11.43
C GLY A 400 -16.56 32.96 -11.16
N SER A 401 -16.54 31.63 -11.04
CA SER A 401 -17.73 30.83 -10.76
C SER A 401 -18.22 31.00 -9.31
N LEU A 402 -19.53 31.09 -9.11
CA LEU A 402 -20.14 31.03 -7.78
C LEU A 402 -20.17 29.58 -7.28
N VAL A 403 -19.51 29.32 -6.16
CA VAL A 403 -19.45 28.01 -5.51
C VAL A 403 -20.05 28.08 -4.12
N GLN A 404 -20.75 27.02 -3.69
CA GLN A 404 -21.29 26.96 -2.33
C GLN A 404 -20.14 26.98 -1.31
N SER A 405 -20.18 27.89 -0.35
CA SER A 405 -19.14 28.10 0.67
C SER A 405 -19.61 27.79 2.10
N GLY A 406 -20.89 27.47 2.30
CA GLY A 406 -21.48 27.15 3.60
C GLY A 406 -21.45 25.65 3.96
N GLY A 407 -21.58 25.35 5.26
CA GLY A 407 -21.77 23.98 5.76
C GLY A 407 -23.11 23.37 5.32
N ALA A 408 -23.30 22.07 5.56
CA ALA A 408 -24.53 21.37 5.19
C ALA A 408 -25.77 22.08 5.79
N GLY A 409 -26.68 22.53 4.94
CA GLY A 409 -27.91 23.24 5.33
C GLY A 409 -27.86 24.77 5.25
N ILE A 410 -26.72 25.38 4.91
CA ILE A 410 -26.60 26.84 4.73
C ILE A 410 -26.32 27.14 3.25
N LEU A 411 -27.26 27.82 2.58
CA LEU A 411 -27.06 28.33 1.22
C LEU A 411 -26.22 29.61 1.28
N GLN A 412 -24.91 29.46 1.39
CA GLN A 412 -23.94 30.54 1.24
C GLN A 412 -23.11 30.28 0.00
N MET A 413 -22.94 31.29 -0.85
CA MET A 413 -22.14 31.20 -2.08
C MET A 413 -20.97 32.16 -2.03
N ALA A 414 -19.86 31.79 -2.66
CA ALA A 414 -18.72 32.66 -2.85
C ALA A 414 -18.20 32.56 -4.28
N CYS A 415 -17.72 33.66 -4.85
CA CYS A 415 -17.00 33.63 -6.12
C CYS A 415 -15.63 32.95 -5.94
N ASN A 416 -15.34 31.89 -6.68
CA ASN A 416 -14.06 31.18 -6.63
C ASN A 416 -12.87 32.00 -7.19
N GLY A 417 -13.16 33.15 -7.82
CA GLY A 417 -12.17 34.09 -8.34
C GLY A 417 -11.82 35.21 -7.36
N CYS A 418 -12.82 36.00 -6.94
CA CYS A 418 -12.62 37.18 -6.09
C CYS A 418 -13.00 36.98 -4.61
N GLN A 419 -13.47 35.79 -4.22
CA GLN A 419 -13.86 35.43 -2.85
C GLN A 419 -15.03 36.22 -2.25
N THR A 420 -15.72 37.07 -3.03
CA THR A 420 -16.92 37.78 -2.57
C THR A 420 -17.99 36.77 -2.14
N LYS A 421 -18.40 36.86 -0.88
CA LYS A 421 -19.43 36.00 -0.27
C LYS A 421 -20.81 36.66 -0.40
N PHE A 422 -21.79 35.87 -0.81
CA PHE A 422 -23.19 36.28 -0.92
C PHE A 422 -23.97 35.73 0.27
N LYS A 423 -24.76 36.61 0.92
CA LYS A 423 -25.77 36.18 1.89
C LYS A 423 -26.84 35.34 1.17
N PRO A 424 -27.56 34.44 1.88
CA PRO A 424 -28.53 33.52 1.25
C PRO A 424 -29.54 34.22 0.31
N GLN A 425 -30.17 35.32 0.74
CA GLN A 425 -31.07 36.11 -0.15
C GLN A 425 -30.36 36.63 -1.39
N ALA A 426 -29.19 37.27 -1.24
CA ALA A 426 -28.43 37.82 -2.36
C ALA A 426 -27.95 36.74 -3.34
N ALA A 427 -27.65 35.54 -2.85
CA ALA A 427 -27.29 34.40 -3.70
C ALA A 427 -28.49 33.94 -4.55
N VAL A 428 -29.69 33.90 -3.97
CA VAL A 428 -30.93 33.57 -4.69
C VAL A 428 -31.23 34.61 -5.77
N GLU A 429 -31.13 35.90 -5.46
CA GLU A 429 -31.35 36.99 -6.42
C GLU A 429 -30.38 36.94 -7.61
N VAL A 430 -29.10 36.65 -7.35
CA VAL A 430 -28.09 36.53 -8.42
C VAL A 430 -28.37 35.31 -9.31
N ILE A 431 -28.78 34.18 -8.73
CA ILE A 431 -29.17 32.99 -9.51
C ILE A 431 -30.39 33.30 -10.39
N GLN A 432 -31.41 33.97 -9.85
CA GLN A 432 -32.60 34.35 -10.61
C GLN A 432 -32.26 35.27 -11.79
N LYS A 433 -31.43 36.30 -11.56
CA LYS A 433 -30.98 37.21 -12.63
C LYS A 433 -30.19 36.50 -13.74
N LEU A 434 -29.36 35.52 -13.38
CA LEU A 434 -28.62 34.73 -14.36
C LEU A 434 -29.56 33.83 -15.20
N GLN A 435 -30.56 33.23 -14.56
CA GLN A 435 -31.58 32.41 -15.25
C GLN A 435 -32.52 33.24 -16.14
N GLU A 436 -32.77 34.50 -15.79
CA GLU A 436 -33.51 35.45 -16.63
C GLU A 436 -32.69 35.83 -17.86
N LYS A 437 -31.42 36.20 -17.66
CA LYS A 437 -30.51 36.54 -18.76
C LYS A 437 -30.29 35.38 -19.75
N GLU A 438 -30.17 34.15 -19.26
CA GLU A 438 -30.03 32.97 -20.11
C GLU A 438 -31.30 32.73 -20.96
N ARG A 439 -32.49 32.97 -20.39
CA ARG A 439 -33.77 32.91 -21.13
C ARG A 439 -33.90 34.01 -22.18
N GLU A 440 -33.40 35.21 -21.91
CA GLU A 440 -33.35 36.31 -22.89
C GLU A 440 -32.39 36.00 -24.04
N GLU A 441 -31.22 35.44 -23.74
CA GLU A 441 -30.20 35.06 -24.73
C GLU A 441 -30.67 33.87 -25.60
N GLU A 442 -31.33 32.88 -25.01
CA GLU A 442 -31.93 31.77 -25.76
C GLU A 442 -33.10 32.26 -26.64
N GLY A 443 -33.98 33.13 -26.12
CA GLY A 443 -35.09 33.72 -26.90
C GLY A 443 -34.61 34.58 -28.08
N GLY A 444 -33.49 35.29 -27.93
CA GLY A 444 -32.88 36.07 -29.00
C GLY A 444 -32.19 35.23 -30.08
N ARG A 445 -31.67 34.05 -29.73
CA ARG A 445 -31.02 33.12 -30.67
C ARG A 445 -32.02 32.46 -31.62
N TRP A 446 -33.25 32.18 -31.17
CA TRP A 446 -34.30 31.62 -32.02
C TRP A 446 -34.87 32.64 -33.03
N ARG A 447 -34.90 33.95 -32.70
CA ARG A 447 -35.35 34.98 -33.66
C ARG A 447 -34.40 35.20 -34.82
N ARG A 448 -33.08 35.07 -34.63
CA ARG A 448 -32.09 35.32 -35.70
C ARG A 448 -31.92 34.18 -36.71
N GLN A 449 -32.45 32.98 -36.45
CA GLN A 449 -32.36 31.86 -37.39
C GLN A 449 -33.56 31.74 -38.34
N GLY A 450 -34.56 32.62 -38.23
CA GLY A 450 -35.77 32.58 -39.07
C GLY A 450 -35.78 33.53 -40.27
N GLU A 451 -34.80 34.43 -40.42
CA GLU A 451 -34.86 35.53 -41.39
C GLU A 451 -33.82 35.47 -42.52
N ASP A 452 -32.82 34.59 -42.45
CA ASP A 452 -31.81 34.43 -43.50
C ASP A 452 -32.00 33.08 -44.23
N HIS A 453 -32.85 33.04 -45.27
CA HIS A 453 -32.70 32.22 -46.48
C HIS A 453 -33.88 32.46 -47.45
N GLY A 454 -33.83 33.59 -48.15
CA GLY A 454 -34.56 33.84 -49.38
C GLY A 454 -33.57 34.17 -50.50
N GLU A 455 -33.84 33.59 -51.68
CA GLU A 455 -33.39 34.02 -53.01
C GLU A 455 -31.91 33.80 -53.39
N ASP A 456 -31.64 32.80 -54.25
CA ASP A 456 -31.30 33.09 -55.65
C ASP A 456 -31.25 31.82 -56.53
N GLN A 457 -31.83 31.96 -57.72
CA GLN A 457 -31.81 30.99 -58.83
C GLN A 457 -30.56 31.19 -59.71
N VAL A 458 -30.14 30.14 -60.44
CA VAL A 458 -29.92 30.10 -61.91
C VAL A 458 -29.10 28.84 -62.31
N GLU A 459 -29.83 27.91 -62.94
CA GLU A 459 -29.55 27.09 -64.13
C GLU A 459 -28.15 26.57 -64.54
N MET A 460 -28.12 25.22 -64.74
CA MET A 460 -27.72 24.45 -65.94
C MET A 460 -26.68 23.33 -65.74
N GLY A 461 -27.05 22.10 -66.17
CA GLY A 461 -26.12 21.20 -66.88
C GLY A 461 -25.80 19.80 -66.32
N ASN A 462 -26.78 18.88 -66.41
CA ASN A 462 -26.71 17.41 -66.62
C ASN A 462 -25.47 16.55 -66.25
N GLY A 463 -25.77 15.49 -65.49
CA GLY A 463 -25.46 14.10 -65.90
C GLY A 463 -24.60 13.26 -64.95
N GLY A 464 -25.20 12.30 -64.24
CA GLY A 464 -24.47 11.20 -63.60
C GLY A 464 -25.08 10.67 -62.31
N GLU A 465 -25.51 9.41 -62.33
CA GLU A 465 -26.29 8.66 -61.34
C GLU A 465 -25.76 8.73 -59.89
N ARG A 466 -26.68 8.88 -58.93
CA ARG A 466 -26.42 8.83 -57.48
C ARG A 466 -27.38 7.87 -56.79
N GLU A 467 -26.80 6.91 -56.08
CA GLU A 467 -27.45 6.08 -55.06
C GLU A 467 -28.04 6.94 -53.94
N GLU A 468 -29.34 6.78 -53.67
CA GLU A 468 -30.03 7.39 -52.54
C GLU A 468 -29.65 6.72 -51.21
N VAL A 469 -28.80 7.40 -50.43
CA VAL A 469 -28.69 7.16 -48.99
C VAL A 469 -29.75 8.00 -48.29
N ILE A 470 -30.87 7.36 -47.93
CA ILE A 470 -31.93 7.93 -47.08
C ILE A 470 -31.33 8.22 -45.69
N LYS A 471 -31.01 9.49 -45.40
CA LYS A 471 -30.83 9.97 -44.02
C LYS A 471 -32.20 10.38 -43.47
N GLN A 472 -32.77 9.55 -42.60
CA GLN A 472 -33.96 9.94 -41.83
C GLN A 472 -33.58 10.91 -40.70
N PRO A 473 -34.38 11.97 -40.47
CA PRO A 473 -34.21 12.89 -39.36
C PRO A 473 -34.70 12.24 -38.05
N THR A 474 -33.92 12.38 -36.98
CA THR A 474 -34.32 12.01 -35.61
C THR A 474 -35.42 12.96 -35.12
N GLN A 475 -36.68 12.54 -35.29
CA GLN A 475 -37.82 13.10 -34.56
C GLN A 475 -37.83 12.53 -33.14
N HIS A 476 -37.91 13.40 -32.13
CA HIS A 476 -38.29 13.01 -30.77
C HIS A 476 -39.82 12.83 -30.70
N PRO A 477 -40.34 11.64 -30.35
CA PRO A 477 -41.76 11.50 -30.08
C PRO A 477 -42.04 11.94 -28.63
N THR A 478 -42.75 13.04 -28.46
CA THR A 478 -43.42 13.38 -27.20
C THR A 478 -44.73 12.59 -27.11
N ASN A 479 -44.66 11.34 -26.66
CA ASN A 479 -45.83 10.60 -26.21
C ASN A 479 -45.77 10.42 -24.69
N GLY A 480 -46.81 10.88 -24.01
CA GLY A 480 -46.95 10.93 -22.55
C GLY A 480 -47.03 9.55 -21.90
N VAL A 481 -45.88 8.89 -21.78
CA VAL A 481 -45.68 7.73 -20.90
C VAL A 481 -45.07 8.23 -19.60
N ALA A 482 -45.65 7.85 -18.46
CA ALA A 482 -45.15 8.22 -17.14
C ALA A 482 -43.65 7.89 -17.03
N LYS A 483 -42.80 8.92 -16.88
CA LYS A 483 -41.35 8.73 -16.73
C LYS A 483 -41.09 7.97 -15.43
N HIS A 484 -40.64 6.73 -15.54
CA HIS A 484 -40.19 5.94 -14.40
C HIS A 484 -38.90 6.58 -13.84
N SER A 485 -38.93 7.00 -12.58
CA SER A 485 -37.75 7.49 -11.89
C SER A 485 -36.90 6.31 -11.42
N PHE A 486 -35.64 6.26 -11.84
CA PHE A 486 -34.67 5.28 -11.39
C PHE A 486 -34.02 5.75 -10.10
N THR A 487 -34.18 4.97 -9.05
CA THR A 487 -33.30 5.10 -7.89
C THR A 487 -31.88 4.67 -8.26
N THR A 488 -30.91 5.19 -7.52
CA THR A 488 -29.50 4.83 -7.66
C THR A 488 -29.27 3.31 -7.60
N ARG A 489 -30.02 2.60 -6.75
CA ARG A 489 -29.90 1.15 -6.60
C ARG A 489 -30.41 0.40 -7.83
N GLU A 490 -31.54 0.82 -8.38
CA GLU A 490 -32.11 0.23 -9.61
C GLU A 490 -31.19 0.43 -10.81
N ALA A 491 -30.63 1.62 -10.95
CA ALA A 491 -29.70 1.93 -12.03
C ALA A 491 -28.39 1.09 -11.95
N VAL A 492 -27.88 0.82 -10.74
CA VAL A 492 -26.74 -0.10 -10.53
C VAL A 492 -27.12 -1.55 -10.88
N VAL A 493 -28.34 -1.98 -10.59
CA VAL A 493 -28.81 -3.32 -10.97
C VAL A 493 -28.88 -3.47 -12.49
N LEU A 494 -29.36 -2.45 -13.22
CA LEU A 494 -29.37 -2.45 -14.69
C LEU A 494 -27.96 -2.52 -15.28
N TRP A 495 -27.00 -1.81 -14.68
CA TRP A 495 -25.59 -1.88 -15.10
C TRP A 495 -25.03 -3.30 -14.96
N LYS A 496 -25.30 -3.98 -13.84
CA LYS A 496 -24.88 -5.37 -13.63
C LYS A 496 -25.48 -6.32 -14.66
N LYS A 497 -26.79 -6.20 -14.93
CA LYS A 497 -27.47 -7.02 -15.96
C LYS A 497 -26.87 -6.85 -17.35
N LEU A 498 -26.49 -5.63 -17.75
CA LEU A 498 -25.82 -5.38 -19.03
C LEU A 498 -24.43 -6.00 -19.10
N LYS A 499 -23.67 -5.96 -17.99
CA LYS A 499 -22.35 -6.59 -17.89
C LYS A 499 -22.45 -8.13 -17.98
N GLU A 500 -23.39 -8.72 -17.25
CA GLU A 500 -23.70 -10.17 -17.31
C GLU A 500 -24.11 -10.59 -18.73
N ALA A 501 -24.93 -9.78 -19.40
CA ALA A 501 -25.34 -9.99 -20.79
C ALA A 501 -24.24 -9.69 -21.83
N LYS A 502 -23.04 -9.28 -21.40
CA LYS A 502 -21.92 -8.84 -22.26
C LYS A 502 -22.31 -7.76 -23.28
N ILE A 503 -23.27 -6.89 -22.94
CA ILE A 503 -23.71 -5.79 -23.80
C ILE A 503 -22.82 -4.57 -23.54
N ARG A 504 -22.18 -4.07 -24.61
CA ARG A 504 -21.34 -2.88 -24.54
C ARG A 504 -22.20 -1.64 -24.27
N VAL A 505 -21.89 -0.90 -23.20
CA VAL A 505 -22.55 0.38 -22.91
C VAL A 505 -21.86 1.49 -23.70
N ILE A 506 -22.52 1.94 -24.75
CA ILE A 506 -22.05 3.02 -25.64
C ILE A 506 -22.54 4.38 -25.16
N CYS A 507 -21.77 5.42 -25.42
CA CYS A 507 -22.09 6.80 -25.06
C CYS A 507 -23.16 7.34 -26.01
N PRO A 508 -24.26 7.94 -25.50
CA PRO A 508 -25.33 8.46 -26.35
C PRO A 508 -24.86 9.60 -27.27
N LYS A 509 -23.75 10.27 -26.94
CA LYS A 509 -23.25 11.43 -27.69
C LYS A 509 -22.23 11.08 -28.77
N CYS A 510 -21.25 10.23 -28.47
CA CYS A 510 -20.12 9.97 -29.37
C CYS A 510 -19.94 8.48 -29.72
N GLN A 511 -20.83 7.60 -29.28
CA GLN A 511 -20.74 6.14 -29.48
C GLN A 511 -19.53 5.46 -28.81
N GLY A 512 -18.64 6.22 -28.13
CA GLY A 512 -17.54 5.69 -27.33
C GLY A 512 -18.01 4.88 -26.13
N SER A 513 -17.15 4.03 -25.54
CA SER A 513 -17.54 3.23 -24.37
C SER A 513 -17.81 4.09 -23.13
N MET A 514 -18.80 3.72 -22.34
CA MET A 514 -19.03 4.32 -21.03
C MET A 514 -18.50 3.42 -19.90
N ALA A 515 -17.84 4.03 -18.92
CA ALA A 515 -17.37 3.40 -17.69
C ALA A 515 -18.20 3.85 -16.50
N GLN A 516 -18.46 2.93 -15.56
CA GLN A 516 -19.06 3.28 -14.27
C GLN A 516 -17.96 3.87 -13.37
N THR A 517 -18.22 5.03 -12.79
CA THR A 517 -17.25 5.83 -12.03
C THR A 517 -17.75 6.23 -10.63
N GLY A 518 -18.95 5.81 -10.26
CA GLY A 518 -19.48 6.01 -8.91
C GLY A 518 -19.09 4.85 -7.99
N GLY A 519 -19.18 5.03 -6.67
CA GLY A 519 -18.95 3.91 -5.75
C GLY A 519 -19.99 2.77 -5.92
N GLN A 520 -19.84 1.67 -5.18
CA GLN A 520 -20.74 0.51 -5.24
C GLN A 520 -22.23 0.86 -5.03
N ASN A 521 -22.51 1.97 -4.35
CA ASN A 521 -23.86 2.45 -4.04
C ASN A 521 -24.29 3.67 -4.87
N GLN A 522 -23.53 4.06 -5.91
CA GLN A 522 -23.85 5.20 -6.76
C GLN A 522 -23.60 4.91 -8.24
N LEU A 523 -24.64 4.92 -9.08
CA LEU A 523 -24.43 4.90 -10.53
C LEU A 523 -23.98 6.28 -11.01
N ARG A 524 -22.80 6.33 -11.63
CA ARG A 524 -22.36 7.43 -12.50
C ARG A 524 -21.67 6.83 -13.71
N LEU A 525 -22.15 7.13 -14.90
CA LEU A 525 -21.51 6.68 -16.13
C LEU A 525 -20.72 7.84 -16.74
N ARG A 526 -19.50 7.59 -17.20
CA ARG A 526 -18.66 8.57 -17.89
C ARG A 526 -18.18 7.99 -19.22
N CYS A 527 -18.24 8.78 -20.29
CA CYS A 527 -17.64 8.38 -21.56
C CYS A 527 -16.11 8.25 -21.43
N SER A 528 -15.54 7.22 -22.05
CA SER A 528 -14.09 6.94 -22.01
C SER A 528 -13.30 7.73 -23.07
N VAL A 529 -13.97 8.38 -24.02
CA VAL A 529 -13.33 9.19 -25.05
C VAL A 529 -12.92 10.53 -24.45
N SER A 530 -11.63 10.89 -24.55
CA SER A 530 -11.01 12.08 -23.91
C SER A 530 -11.77 13.38 -24.18
N ASP A 531 -12.26 13.56 -25.40
CA ASP A 531 -12.93 14.79 -25.84
C ASP A 531 -14.44 14.77 -25.56
N CYS A 532 -14.99 13.60 -25.19
CA CYS A 532 -16.39 13.44 -24.85
C CYS A 532 -16.64 13.59 -23.34
N LYS A 533 -17.04 14.80 -22.93
CA LYS A 533 -17.33 15.10 -21.51
C LYS A 533 -18.66 14.55 -20.99
N THR A 534 -19.36 13.68 -21.73
CA THR A 534 -20.67 13.16 -21.35
C THR A 534 -20.59 12.33 -20.07
N GLN A 535 -21.43 12.70 -19.10
CA GLN A 535 -21.65 11.97 -17.86
C GLN A 535 -23.14 11.80 -17.63
N LEU A 536 -23.56 10.63 -17.17
CA LEU A 536 -24.95 10.33 -16.85
C LEU A 536 -25.07 10.02 -15.36
N GLY A 537 -25.98 10.71 -14.68
CA GLY A 537 -26.35 10.44 -13.29
C GLY A 537 -27.15 9.14 -13.14
N ALA A 538 -27.66 8.88 -11.93
CA ALA A 538 -28.46 7.68 -11.66
C ALA A 538 -29.72 7.60 -12.52
N GLN A 539 -30.46 8.71 -12.65
CA GLN A 539 -31.68 8.79 -13.46
C GLN A 539 -31.37 8.60 -14.95
N GLU A 540 -30.56 9.48 -15.53
CA GLU A 540 -30.23 9.49 -16.96
C GLU A 540 -29.47 8.22 -17.37
N GLY A 541 -28.60 7.71 -16.48
CA GLY A 541 -27.88 6.46 -16.67
C GLY A 541 -28.83 5.27 -16.61
N GLY A 542 -29.77 5.24 -15.66
CA GLY A 542 -30.79 4.20 -15.57
C GLY A 542 -31.66 4.12 -16.84
N GLU A 543 -32.16 5.27 -17.31
CA GLU A 543 -32.94 5.37 -18.55
C GLU A 543 -32.15 4.88 -19.77
N TRP A 544 -30.89 5.29 -19.89
CA TRP A 544 -30.03 4.89 -21.01
C TRP A 544 -29.72 3.37 -20.98
N LEU A 545 -29.41 2.82 -19.81
CA LEU A 545 -29.13 1.39 -19.65
C LEU A 545 -30.39 0.55 -19.94
N GLN A 546 -31.56 1.00 -19.50
CA GLN A 546 -32.84 0.36 -19.82
C GLN A 546 -33.09 0.31 -21.34
N GLN A 547 -32.85 1.42 -22.05
CA GLN A 547 -32.98 1.47 -23.51
C GLN A 547 -32.04 0.49 -24.22
N LEU A 548 -30.78 0.38 -23.77
CA LEU A 548 -29.81 -0.57 -24.34
C LEU A 548 -30.24 -2.03 -24.14
N LEU A 549 -30.78 -2.37 -22.97
CA LEU A 549 -31.32 -3.70 -22.70
C LEU A 549 -32.51 -4.04 -23.63
N GLU A 550 -33.41 -3.09 -23.83
CA GLU A 550 -34.56 -3.26 -24.72
C GLU A 550 -34.14 -3.40 -26.20
N GLN A 551 -33.14 -2.64 -26.64
CA GLN A 551 -32.57 -2.76 -27.98
C GLN A 551 -31.86 -4.11 -28.20
N GLY A 552 -31.12 -4.59 -27.19
CA GLY A 552 -30.50 -5.92 -27.20
C GLY A 552 -31.53 -7.04 -27.31
N ALA A 553 -32.61 -6.97 -26.52
CA ALA A 553 -33.69 -7.95 -26.53
C ALA A 553 -34.44 -8.00 -27.88
N ARG A 554 -34.70 -6.84 -28.50
CA ARG A 554 -35.32 -6.76 -29.83
C ARG A 554 -34.44 -7.37 -30.93
N SER A 555 -33.13 -7.16 -30.83
CA SER A 555 -32.16 -7.72 -31.79
C SER A 555 -32.07 -9.25 -31.70
N GLN A 556 -32.12 -9.81 -30.49
CA GLN A 556 -32.19 -11.26 -30.28
C GLN A 556 -33.49 -11.88 -30.80
N ARG A 557 -34.64 -11.24 -30.58
CA ARG A 557 -35.94 -11.71 -31.13
C ARG A 557 -35.98 -11.68 -32.66
N LYS A 558 -35.34 -10.69 -33.31
CA LYS A 558 -35.21 -10.68 -34.78
C LYS A 558 -34.34 -11.83 -35.28
N ARG A 559 -33.22 -12.14 -34.63
CA ARG A 559 -32.36 -13.29 -34.98
C ARG A 559 -33.12 -14.61 -34.85
N GLN A 560 -33.85 -14.81 -33.74
CA GLN A 560 -34.68 -16.01 -33.54
C GLN A 560 -35.80 -16.15 -34.58
N ARG A 561 -36.39 -15.05 -35.07
CA ARG A 561 -37.38 -15.10 -36.15
C ARG A 561 -36.77 -15.46 -37.51
N VAL A 562 -35.56 -14.99 -37.82
CA VAL A 562 -34.86 -15.33 -39.06
C VAL A 562 -34.49 -16.82 -39.08
N ASP A 563 -34.05 -17.38 -37.96
CA ASP A 563 -33.74 -18.82 -37.86
C ASP A 563 -34.99 -19.71 -37.93
N SER A 564 -36.15 -19.22 -37.48
CA SER A 564 -37.43 -19.94 -37.62
C SER A 564 -38.06 -19.85 -39.03
N GLY A 565 -37.59 -18.94 -39.89
CA GLY A 565 -38.13 -18.71 -41.23
C GLY A 565 -37.54 -19.59 -42.34
N HIS A 566 -36.53 -20.41 -42.05
CA HIS A 566 -35.78 -21.19 -43.05
C HIS A 566 -36.13 -22.70 -43.10
N ARG A 567 -37.29 -23.11 -42.59
CA ARG A 567 -37.84 -24.46 -42.80
C ARG A 567 -39.19 -24.39 -43.49
N GLY A 568 -39.19 -24.35 -44.81
CA GLY A 568 -40.43 -24.45 -45.56
C GLY A 568 -40.29 -24.23 -47.06
N ARG A 569 -39.61 -25.14 -47.77
CA ARG A 569 -39.90 -25.43 -49.19
C ARG A 569 -39.35 -26.82 -49.56
N ARG A 570 -40.27 -27.78 -49.70
CA ARG A 570 -40.06 -29.02 -50.46
C ARG A 570 -40.09 -28.69 -51.96
N PRO A 571 -39.43 -29.52 -52.79
CA PRO A 571 -40.15 -30.16 -53.89
C PRO A 571 -40.00 -31.69 -53.87
N GLY A 572 -41.05 -32.39 -54.31
CA GLY A 572 -41.08 -33.84 -54.57
C GLY A 572 -40.04 -34.24 -55.62
N GLY A 573 -39.50 -35.46 -55.58
CA GLY A 573 -40.16 -36.73 -55.91
C GLY A 573 -39.62 -37.15 -57.29
N THR A 574 -38.87 -38.24 -57.45
CA THR A 574 -39.40 -39.59 -57.67
C THR A 574 -38.27 -40.61 -57.87
N SER A 575 -38.56 -41.88 -57.52
CA SER A 575 -37.91 -43.16 -57.95
C SER A 575 -36.46 -43.40 -57.47
N SER A 576 -35.99 -44.60 -57.11
CA SER A 576 -36.56 -45.96 -56.98
C SER A 576 -35.48 -46.86 -56.33
N GLN A 577 -35.94 -47.84 -55.55
CA GLN A 577 -35.40 -49.21 -55.40
C GLN A 577 -33.97 -49.48 -54.86
N ALA A 578 -33.99 -50.14 -53.68
CA ALA A 578 -33.48 -51.51 -53.42
C ALA A 578 -31.99 -51.80 -53.11
N ALA A 579 -31.86 -52.73 -52.13
CA ALA A 579 -30.75 -53.65 -51.78
C ALA A 579 -29.51 -53.03 -51.08
N ARG A 580 -29.13 -53.43 -49.84
CA ARG A 580 -28.55 -54.70 -49.29
C ARG A 580 -27.05 -54.88 -49.56
N GLU A 581 -26.38 -55.55 -48.60
CA GLU A 581 -24.92 -55.84 -48.41
C GLU A 581 -24.14 -54.73 -47.67
N VAL A 582 -23.55 -54.89 -46.48
CA VAL A 582 -22.71 -55.95 -45.86
C VAL A 582 -21.50 -56.32 -46.72
N VAL A 583 -20.32 -55.78 -46.42
CA VAL A 583 -19.04 -56.50 -46.29
C VAL A 583 -18.05 -55.62 -45.51
N GLU A 584 -17.24 -56.33 -44.75
CA GLU A 584 -16.30 -55.98 -43.69
C GLU A 584 -14.86 -55.99 -44.27
N ILE A 585 -13.89 -55.49 -43.49
CA ILE A 585 -12.45 -55.85 -43.46
C ILE A 585 -11.42 -55.01 -44.29
N SER A 586 -10.39 -54.61 -43.51
CA SER A 586 -8.93 -54.50 -43.80
C SER A 586 -8.30 -53.20 -44.30
N SER A 587 -7.52 -52.61 -43.38
CA SER A 587 -6.08 -52.25 -43.46
C SER A 587 -5.45 -51.87 -44.81
N ASN A 588 -4.78 -50.72 -44.84
CA ASN A 588 -3.31 -50.72 -44.90
C ASN A 588 -2.68 -49.34 -44.68
N ASP A 589 -1.45 -49.41 -44.17
CA ASP A 589 -0.45 -48.37 -43.98
C ASP A 589 -0.11 -47.59 -45.27
N GLY A 590 0.44 -46.38 -45.08
CA GLY A 590 1.08 -45.63 -46.16
C GLY A 590 1.59 -44.26 -45.74
N ALA A 591 2.90 -44.20 -45.50
CA ALA A 591 3.70 -43.01 -45.24
C ALA A 591 3.61 -41.96 -46.35
N GLY A 592 3.86 -40.69 -45.99
CA GLY A 592 4.07 -39.60 -46.93
C GLY A 592 4.62 -38.36 -46.23
N GLU A 593 5.95 -38.20 -46.30
CA GLU A 593 6.68 -36.97 -46.04
C GLU A 593 6.16 -35.84 -46.92
N ASP A 594 6.14 -34.59 -46.43
CA ASP A 594 6.30 -33.44 -47.32
C ASP A 594 6.80 -32.16 -46.63
N GLN A 595 7.50 -31.40 -47.45
CA GLN A 595 8.62 -30.52 -47.14
C GLN A 595 8.25 -29.09 -46.74
N ALA A 596 9.17 -28.44 -46.02
CA ALA A 596 9.20 -27.01 -45.74
C ALA A 596 9.70 -26.16 -46.93
N PRO A 597 9.30 -24.88 -47.08
CA PRO A 597 9.91 -23.98 -48.04
C PRO A 597 10.93 -23.01 -47.42
N VAL A 598 12.10 -22.99 -48.05
CA VAL A 598 13.22 -22.05 -47.89
C VAL A 598 12.88 -20.67 -48.50
N LYS A 599 13.29 -19.57 -47.85
CA LYS A 599 13.44 -18.24 -48.51
C LYS A 599 14.82 -17.64 -48.23
N LYS A 600 15.44 -17.14 -49.31
CA LYS A 600 16.82 -16.64 -49.44
C LYS A 600 16.96 -15.14 -49.14
N SER A 601 18.00 -14.83 -48.35
CA SER A 601 19.05 -13.79 -48.43
C SER A 601 18.82 -12.40 -49.07
N LYS A 602 19.33 -11.36 -48.39
CA LYS A 602 20.23 -10.33 -48.95
C LYS A 602 21.04 -9.59 -47.85
N ALA A 603 22.38 -9.64 -47.95
CA ALA A 603 23.37 -8.73 -47.32
C ALA A 603 23.73 -7.59 -48.33
N PRO A 604 24.58 -6.55 -48.07
CA PRO A 604 25.96 -6.59 -47.50
C PRO A 604 26.37 -5.25 -46.76
N PRO A 605 27.66 -4.81 -46.63
CA PRO A 605 28.96 -5.49 -46.46
C PRO A 605 29.79 -5.01 -45.23
N ALA A 606 30.87 -5.74 -44.95
CA ALA A 606 31.91 -5.49 -43.95
C ALA A 606 33.02 -4.51 -44.39
N LYS A 607 33.74 -3.93 -43.42
CA LYS A 607 35.15 -3.51 -43.52
C LYS A 607 35.89 -3.78 -42.21
N ASN A 608 36.98 -4.53 -42.31
CA ASN A 608 38.16 -4.56 -41.44
C ASN A 608 39.37 -4.50 -42.40
N PRO A 609 40.62 -4.12 -42.03
CA PRO A 609 41.37 -4.78 -40.95
C PRO A 609 42.39 -3.89 -40.18
N ASN A 610 42.90 -4.39 -39.06
CA ASN A 610 44.35 -4.50 -38.83
C ASN A 610 44.65 -5.44 -37.65
N VAL A 611 45.52 -6.41 -37.94
CA VAL A 611 46.10 -7.42 -37.06
C VAL A 611 47.59 -7.12 -36.98
N VAL A 612 48.18 -7.20 -35.78
CA VAL A 612 49.61 -7.44 -35.59
C VAL A 612 49.74 -8.53 -34.53
N GLU A 613 50.26 -9.68 -34.95
CA GLU A 613 50.73 -10.81 -34.15
C GLU A 613 52.06 -10.49 -33.47
N LEU A 614 52.39 -11.26 -32.41
CA LEU A 614 53.70 -11.82 -32.00
C LEU A 614 53.42 -12.58 -30.67
N SER A 615 53.29 -13.91 -30.64
CA SER A 615 54.35 -14.93 -30.40
C SER A 615 55.30 -14.58 -29.23
N SER A 616 55.74 -15.44 -28.32
CA SER A 616 55.69 -16.89 -28.05
C SER A 616 56.58 -17.14 -26.80
N SER A 617 56.56 -18.36 -26.26
CA SER A 617 57.61 -19.03 -25.44
C SER A 617 57.95 -18.45 -24.05
N ASP A 618 58.43 -19.17 -23.05
CA ASP A 618 58.49 -20.57 -22.62
C ASP A 618 59.19 -20.51 -21.24
N GLU A 619 58.90 -21.49 -20.39
CA GLU A 619 59.81 -22.13 -19.41
C GLU A 619 60.41 -21.40 -18.17
N ASP A 620 60.33 -22.18 -17.07
CA ASP A 620 61.28 -22.39 -15.96
C ASP A 620 61.39 -21.46 -14.72
N ALA A 621 60.89 -22.02 -13.61
CA ALA A 621 61.58 -22.48 -12.40
C ALA A 621 62.57 -21.57 -11.60
N ASP A 622 62.47 -21.78 -10.29
CA ASP A 622 63.48 -21.68 -9.22
C ASP A 622 63.71 -20.35 -8.44
N GLU A 623 63.32 -20.46 -7.17
CA GLU A 623 64.15 -20.35 -5.97
C GLU A 623 64.70 -18.98 -5.48
N ALA A 624 64.47 -18.80 -4.16
CA ALA A 624 65.34 -18.17 -3.17
C ALA A 624 65.32 -16.63 -2.93
N ALA A 625 65.35 -16.35 -1.62
CA ALA A 625 66.02 -15.25 -0.93
C ALA A 625 65.26 -13.94 -0.66
N ALA A 626 64.75 -13.84 0.58
CA ALA A 626 64.78 -12.62 1.40
C ALA A 626 66.25 -12.11 1.55
N PRO A 627 66.57 -10.82 1.87
CA PRO A 627 66.24 -10.15 3.16
C PRO A 627 66.24 -8.57 3.04
N PRO A 628 66.50 -7.73 4.08
CA PRO A 628 66.31 -7.82 5.53
C PRO A 628 65.55 -6.63 6.19
N LEU A 629 65.10 -6.89 7.41
CA LEU A 629 64.75 -5.94 8.49
C LEU A 629 65.95 -5.14 9.05
N LYS A 630 65.71 -3.88 9.47
CA LYS A 630 66.33 -3.23 10.67
C LYS A 630 65.33 -2.23 11.27
N LYS A 631 64.73 -2.49 12.45
CA LYS A 631 65.23 -2.40 13.84
C LYS A 631 65.39 -0.97 14.40
N ARG A 632 64.52 -0.63 15.37
CA ARG A 632 64.82 0.06 16.64
C ARG A 632 63.83 -0.51 17.68
N ARG A 633 64.27 -1.36 18.64
CA ARG A 633 64.85 -1.07 19.98
C ARG A 633 63.84 -0.33 20.88
N LEU A 634 63.61 -0.66 22.15
CA LEU A 634 64.05 -1.73 23.09
C LEU A 634 63.28 -1.52 24.41
N ALA A 635 63.11 -2.61 25.19
CA ALA A 635 63.04 -2.71 26.66
C ALA A 635 61.83 -2.06 27.40
N THR A 636 60.89 -2.80 28.01
CA THR A 636 60.92 -3.73 29.19
C THR A 636 60.90 -3.03 30.55
N ASP A 637 59.86 -3.31 31.34
CA ASP A 637 59.87 -3.89 32.70
C ASP A 637 58.42 -3.79 33.24
N ASP A 638 57.66 -4.82 33.66
CA ASP A 638 57.85 -6.04 34.45
C ASP A 638 57.37 -5.89 35.91
N ARG A 639 56.68 -6.93 36.40
CA ARG A 639 56.24 -7.27 37.78
C ARG A 639 54.96 -6.59 38.33
N SER A 640 53.85 -7.28 38.64
CA SER A 640 53.53 -8.50 39.42
C SER A 640 52.91 -8.11 40.77
N ALA A 641 51.71 -8.61 41.07
CA ALA A 641 51.39 -9.26 42.35
C ALA A 641 49.93 -9.75 42.39
N THR A 642 49.84 -11.06 42.54
CA THR A 642 48.78 -11.87 43.16
C THR A 642 48.21 -11.32 44.47
N SER A 643 46.94 -11.62 44.78
CA SER A 643 46.53 -11.90 46.16
C SER A 643 45.43 -12.94 46.24
N THR A 644 45.67 -13.86 47.16
CA THR A 644 44.98 -15.12 47.44
C THR A 644 43.86 -14.95 48.46
N ILE A 645 42.97 -15.93 48.44
CA ILE A 645 41.89 -16.37 49.36
C ILE A 645 42.13 -16.06 50.85
N GLU A 646 41.07 -15.66 51.58
CA GLU A 646 40.72 -16.29 52.87
C GLU A 646 39.25 -16.14 53.29
N VAL A 647 38.78 -17.23 53.89
CA VAL A 647 37.47 -17.53 54.48
C VAL A 647 37.48 -17.07 55.94
N VAL A 648 36.34 -16.71 56.54
CA VAL A 648 35.89 -17.15 57.90
C VAL A 648 34.50 -16.61 58.25
N GLN A 649 33.83 -17.45 59.04
CA GLN A 649 32.45 -17.57 59.51
C GLN A 649 31.91 -16.44 60.41
N GLY A 650 30.57 -16.31 60.39
CA GLY A 650 29.74 -16.59 61.57
C GLY A 650 29.32 -15.43 62.48
N GLY A 651 28.00 -15.35 62.80
CA GLY A 651 27.53 -14.68 64.02
C GLY A 651 26.09 -14.17 63.97
N LYS A 652 25.23 -14.68 64.86
CA LYS A 652 23.79 -14.45 65.00
C LYS A 652 23.44 -13.30 65.97
N SER A 653 22.16 -12.88 65.90
CA SER A 653 21.30 -12.37 67.01
C SER A 653 21.57 -10.92 67.46
N THR A 654 20.64 -10.05 67.86
CA THR A 654 19.39 -10.17 68.65
C THR A 654 18.46 -8.96 68.41
N ALA A 655 17.18 -9.14 68.76
CA ALA A 655 16.10 -8.15 68.87
C ALA A 655 16.37 -6.95 69.81
N VAL A 656 15.57 -5.88 69.69
CA VAL A 656 14.66 -5.34 70.74
C VAL A 656 14.08 -3.97 70.32
N ALA A 657 12.78 -3.81 70.63
CA ALA A 657 11.90 -2.68 70.38
C ALA A 657 12.08 -1.48 71.34
N LYS A 658 11.61 -0.28 70.94
CA LYS A 658 10.51 0.50 71.59
C LYS A 658 10.47 1.99 71.17
N ARG A 659 9.22 2.48 70.92
CA ARG A 659 8.52 3.74 71.33
C ARG A 659 9.26 5.09 71.26
N SER A 660 8.66 6.24 70.93
CA SER A 660 7.32 6.82 71.21
C SER A 660 6.93 7.85 70.12
N GLN A 661 5.68 8.02 69.66
CA GLN A 661 4.47 8.63 70.28
C GLN A 661 4.57 10.09 70.77
N LYS A 662 3.87 11.01 70.06
CA LYS A 662 3.03 12.14 70.53
C LYS A 662 2.56 12.91 69.26
N SER A 663 1.35 13.44 69.09
CA SER A 663 0.19 13.67 69.95
C SER A 663 -1.04 13.96 69.08
N ARG A 664 -2.21 13.87 69.71
CA ARG A 664 -3.58 13.85 69.17
C ARG A 664 -4.32 15.15 69.54
N SER A 665 -5.53 15.32 68.98
CA SER A 665 -6.71 16.09 69.48
C SER A 665 -6.78 17.59 69.07
N GLN A 666 -7.92 18.23 68.76
CA GLN A 666 -9.36 18.12 69.12
C GLN A 666 -10.27 18.64 67.95
N HIS A 667 -11.45 18.09 67.63
CA HIS A 667 -12.84 18.43 68.08
C HIS A 667 -13.20 19.94 67.88
N GLU A 668 -14.37 20.44 67.43
CA GLU A 668 -15.77 19.94 67.33
C GLU A 668 -16.68 20.97 66.61
N ALA A 669 -17.98 20.65 66.49
CA ALA A 669 -19.18 21.49 66.27
C ALA A 669 -19.62 21.79 64.81
N ALA A 670 -20.90 21.82 64.41
CA ALA A 670 -22.18 21.38 64.97
C ALA A 670 -23.29 21.63 63.91
N MET A 671 -24.12 20.62 63.64
CA MET A 671 -25.59 20.68 63.53
C MET A 671 -26.34 21.71 62.65
N GLY A 672 -27.28 21.17 61.87
CA GLY A 672 -28.68 21.61 61.91
C GLY A 672 -29.30 22.11 60.61
N SER A 673 -30.18 21.30 60.01
CA SER A 673 -31.61 21.64 59.84
C SER A 673 -32.30 20.71 58.83
N GLN A 674 -33.26 19.94 59.34
CA GLN A 674 -34.27 19.18 58.60
C GLN A 674 -35.42 20.11 58.17
N LYS A 675 -36.08 19.80 57.04
CA LYS A 675 -37.55 19.95 56.94
C LYS A 675 -38.16 18.77 56.19
N SER A 676 -39.20 18.23 56.81
CA SER A 676 -40.04 17.09 56.44
C SER A 676 -41.41 17.54 55.91
N HIS A 677 -42.21 16.55 55.45
CA HIS A 677 -43.64 16.56 55.06
C HIS A 677 -43.91 16.89 53.58
N SER A 678 -44.82 16.24 52.84
CA SER A 678 -45.95 15.37 53.17
C SER A 678 -46.39 14.48 51.98
N GLN A 679 -47.14 13.42 52.29
CA GLN A 679 -47.87 12.50 51.40
C GLN A 679 -48.93 13.17 50.50
N ARG A 680 -49.14 12.62 49.29
CA ARG A 680 -50.41 12.02 48.79
C ARG A 680 -50.42 11.89 47.26
N GLY A 681 -51.03 10.79 46.77
CA GLY A 681 -51.65 10.73 45.43
C GLY A 681 -51.16 9.60 44.52
N TYR A 682 -51.85 8.46 44.56
CA TYR A 682 -51.79 7.39 43.55
C TYR A 682 -52.28 7.90 42.18
N GLN A 683 -51.57 7.56 41.11
CA GLN A 683 -52.19 7.19 39.82
C GLN A 683 -51.21 6.33 38.99
N ALA A 684 -51.68 5.16 38.58
CA ALA A 684 -50.93 4.16 37.84
C ALA A 684 -50.54 4.66 36.44
N ARG A 685 -49.25 4.52 36.07
CA ARG A 685 -48.78 4.52 34.68
C ARG A 685 -48.02 3.22 34.40
N LEU A 686 -48.27 2.67 33.22
CA LEU A 686 -47.73 1.44 32.64
C LEU A 686 -46.20 1.30 32.83
N PRO A 687 -45.66 0.07 32.98
CA PRO A 687 -44.23 -0.12 33.19
C PRO A 687 -43.43 0.30 31.95
N ASN A 688 -42.41 1.13 32.23
CA ASN A 688 -41.39 1.57 31.31
C ASN A 688 -40.58 0.36 30.77
N PRO A 689 -40.39 0.20 29.44
CA PRO A 689 -39.62 -0.91 28.85
C PRO A 689 -38.14 -0.97 29.28
N TYR A 690 -37.62 0.03 30.00
CA TYR A 690 -36.24 0.05 30.52
C TYR A 690 -36.02 -0.69 31.86
N SER A 691 -37.06 -1.23 32.51
CA SER A 691 -36.89 -1.98 33.77
C SER A 691 -36.55 -3.47 33.58
N GLN A 692 -36.86 -4.05 32.42
CA GLN A 692 -36.52 -5.44 32.11
C GLN A 692 -35.01 -5.62 31.90
N ASP A 693 -34.34 -4.72 31.18
CA ASP A 693 -32.89 -4.82 30.93
C ASP A 693 -32.05 -4.86 32.22
N ARG A 694 -32.45 -4.12 33.27
CA ARG A 694 -31.70 -4.14 34.55
C ARG A 694 -31.76 -5.48 35.28
N LEU A 695 -32.88 -6.21 35.19
CA LEU A 695 -33.05 -7.53 35.80
C LEU A 695 -32.36 -8.64 34.98
N TYR A 696 -32.20 -8.46 33.67
CA TYR A 696 -31.51 -9.43 32.80
C TYR A 696 -29.97 -9.39 32.94
N TRP A 697 -29.39 -8.21 33.18
CA TRP A 697 -27.94 -8.09 33.39
C TRP A 697 -27.47 -8.54 34.78
N SER A 698 -28.33 -8.48 35.80
CA SER A 698 -27.99 -8.97 37.15
C SER A 698 -27.89 -10.49 37.21
N GLY A 699 -28.66 -11.23 36.40
CA GLY A 699 -28.60 -12.69 36.33
C GLY A 699 -27.28 -13.22 35.77
N ALA A 700 -26.85 -12.68 34.62
CA ALA A 700 -25.55 -13.04 34.03
C ALA A 700 -24.37 -12.61 34.91
N TYR A 701 -24.50 -11.49 35.62
CA TYR A 701 -23.53 -11.01 36.61
C TYR A 701 -23.39 -11.98 37.79
N ASN A 702 -24.51 -12.43 38.38
CA ASN A 702 -24.47 -13.35 39.53
C ASN A 702 -23.89 -14.72 39.19
N GLU A 703 -24.08 -15.22 37.97
CA GLU A 703 -23.45 -16.48 37.54
C GLU A 703 -21.93 -16.36 37.38
N VAL A 704 -21.42 -15.24 36.86
CA VAL A 704 -19.98 -15.00 36.75
C VAL A 704 -19.35 -14.88 38.14
N VAL A 705 -19.99 -14.15 39.06
CA VAL A 705 -19.51 -14.02 40.45
C VAL A 705 -19.55 -15.36 41.19
N ARG A 706 -20.60 -16.18 41.01
CA ARG A 706 -20.66 -17.53 41.58
C ARG A 706 -19.53 -18.43 41.07
N TRP A 707 -19.25 -18.41 39.77
CA TRP A 707 -18.13 -19.16 39.18
C TRP A 707 -16.78 -18.75 39.78
N PHE A 708 -16.56 -17.45 40.01
CA PHE A 708 -15.34 -16.97 40.66
C PHE A 708 -15.15 -17.51 42.09
N HIS A 709 -16.23 -17.61 42.87
CA HIS A 709 -16.16 -18.17 44.21
C HIS A 709 -15.91 -19.69 44.19
N GLU A 710 -16.57 -20.43 43.31
CA GLU A 710 -16.38 -21.88 43.15
C GLU A 710 -14.92 -22.22 42.75
N GLU A 711 -14.32 -21.43 41.86
CA GLU A 711 -12.94 -21.69 41.39
C GLU A 711 -11.87 -21.28 42.42
N ARG A 712 -12.12 -20.21 43.18
CA ARG A 712 -11.26 -19.84 44.31
C ARG A 712 -11.26 -20.92 45.37
N ASP A 713 -12.44 -21.40 45.76
CA ASP A 713 -12.57 -22.44 46.78
C ASP A 713 -11.94 -23.77 46.30
N MET A 714 -11.95 -24.07 45.00
CA MET A 714 -11.20 -25.20 44.43
C MET A 714 -9.68 -25.03 44.50
N LEU A 715 -9.16 -23.81 44.27
CA LEU A 715 -7.73 -23.52 44.32
C LEU A 715 -7.18 -23.47 45.75
N GLU A 716 -7.99 -23.03 46.72
CA GLU A 716 -7.63 -22.99 48.14
C GLU A 716 -7.59 -24.38 48.78
N ASN A 717 -8.29 -25.37 48.21
CA ASN A 717 -8.39 -26.74 48.74
C ASN A 717 -7.58 -27.79 47.95
N ALA A 718 -6.74 -27.37 47.00
CA ALA A 718 -5.91 -28.29 46.21
C ALA A 718 -4.56 -28.57 46.90
N ASP A 719 -4.36 -29.80 47.40
CA ASP A 719 -3.13 -30.27 48.08
C ASP A 719 -1.92 -30.54 47.15
N GLU A 720 -1.97 -30.15 45.88
CA GLU A 720 -0.86 -30.36 44.92
C GLU A 720 -0.11 -29.08 44.54
N PRO A 721 1.23 -29.14 44.34
CA PRO A 721 2.03 -27.96 44.02
C PRO A 721 1.67 -27.38 42.64
N LEU A 722 1.28 -26.09 42.63
CA LEU A 722 0.86 -25.34 41.44
C LEU A 722 1.94 -25.29 40.34
N ILE A 723 1.72 -26.03 39.25
CA ILE A 723 2.46 -25.93 37.99
C ILE A 723 2.25 -24.53 37.38
N PRO A 724 3.26 -23.87 36.75
CA PRO A 724 3.24 -22.42 36.52
C PRO A 724 2.25 -21.94 35.45
N TRP A 725 1.62 -22.85 34.69
CA TRP A 725 0.70 -22.49 33.61
C TRP A 725 -0.40 -23.54 33.47
N ARG A 726 -1.66 -23.16 33.69
CA ARG A 726 -2.83 -23.92 33.21
C ARG A 726 -3.76 -22.99 32.45
N VAL A 727 -4.09 -23.36 31.22
CA VAL A 727 -5.10 -22.70 30.39
C VAL A 727 -6.41 -23.43 30.60
N TYR A 728 -7.42 -22.76 31.16
CA TYR A 728 -8.76 -23.32 31.29
C TYR A 728 -9.64 -22.81 30.13
N GLN A 729 -10.16 -23.73 29.32
CA GLN A 729 -11.22 -23.45 28.36
C GLN A 729 -12.50 -24.14 28.82
N ARG A 730 -13.53 -23.37 29.15
CA ARG A 730 -14.89 -23.88 29.39
C ARG A 730 -15.90 -23.09 28.58
N SER A 731 -16.86 -23.80 28.01
CA SER A 731 -17.97 -23.23 27.25
C SER A 731 -19.26 -23.29 28.07
N HIS A 732 -19.94 -22.16 28.24
CA HIS A 732 -21.29 -22.13 28.83
C HIS A 732 -22.31 -21.51 27.88
N ARG A 733 -23.52 -22.09 27.88
CA ARG A 733 -24.66 -21.64 27.08
C ARG A 733 -25.61 -20.85 27.97
N ILE A 734 -25.60 -19.53 27.86
CA ILE A 734 -26.54 -18.66 28.58
C ILE A 734 -27.88 -18.70 27.84
N ARG A 735 -28.94 -19.18 28.51
CA ARG A 735 -30.31 -19.22 27.95
C ARG A 735 -30.82 -17.80 27.70
N GLY A 736 -31.28 -17.54 26.47
CA GLY A 736 -31.84 -16.24 26.06
C GLY A 736 -30.99 -15.46 25.04
N PHE A 737 -29.72 -15.81 24.88
CA PHE A 737 -28.84 -15.23 23.86
C PHE A 737 -28.39 -16.32 22.88
N GLY A 738 -28.68 -16.11 21.59
CA GLY A 738 -28.55 -17.13 20.56
C GLY A 738 -27.13 -17.58 20.18
N ARG A 739 -26.04 -17.16 20.86
CA ARG A 739 -24.65 -17.58 20.55
C ARG A 739 -23.74 -17.59 21.79
N LEU A 740 -22.80 -18.56 21.81
CA LEU A 740 -21.85 -18.84 22.89
C LEU A 740 -20.81 -17.72 23.12
N TRP A 741 -20.36 -17.59 24.37
CA TRP A 741 -19.21 -16.77 24.78
C TRP A 741 -18.01 -17.66 25.10
N TRP A 742 -16.81 -17.23 24.68
CA TRP A 742 -15.53 -17.83 25.06
C TRP A 742 -14.69 -16.76 25.74
N ALA A 743 -14.31 -17.00 27.00
CA ALA A 743 -13.33 -16.20 27.70
C ALA A 743 -12.19 -17.12 28.13
N SER A 744 -10.96 -16.70 27.88
CA SER A 744 -9.79 -17.30 28.52
C SER A 744 -9.28 -16.34 29.58
N ALA A 745 -8.88 -16.87 30.73
CA ALA A 745 -8.30 -16.13 31.84
C ALA A 745 -6.94 -16.72 32.18
N TYR A 746 -5.97 -15.86 32.43
CA TYR A 746 -4.63 -16.21 32.86
C TYR A 746 -4.39 -15.50 34.18
N CYS A 747 -4.05 -16.21 35.25
CA CYS A 747 -3.66 -15.58 36.51
C CYS A 747 -2.18 -15.85 36.78
N HIS A 748 -1.40 -14.78 36.97
CA HIS A 748 -0.02 -14.86 37.39
C HIS A 748 0.09 -15.15 38.89
N LYS A 749 1.25 -15.69 39.29
CA LYS A 749 1.59 -15.97 40.69
C LYS A 749 1.61 -14.74 41.61
N ASP A 750 1.70 -13.54 41.05
CA ASP A 750 1.66 -12.26 41.77
C ASP A 750 0.22 -11.74 41.97
N GLY A 751 -0.79 -12.53 41.60
CA GLY A 751 -2.21 -12.13 41.67
C GLY A 751 -2.71 -11.37 40.45
N ASN A 752 -1.88 -11.10 39.44
CA ASN A 752 -2.34 -10.41 38.22
C ASN A 752 -3.08 -11.37 37.28
N CYS A 753 -4.39 -11.16 37.13
CA CYS A 753 -5.19 -11.88 36.15
C CYS A 753 -5.39 -11.07 34.85
N GLN A 754 -5.06 -11.65 33.70
CA GLN A 754 -5.37 -11.15 32.36
C GLN A 754 -6.50 -11.96 31.75
N PHE A 755 -7.50 -11.27 31.18
CA PHE A 755 -8.66 -11.88 30.54
C PHE A 755 -8.67 -11.52 29.06
N GLU A 756 -8.82 -12.52 28.20
CA GLU A 756 -8.99 -12.35 26.77
C GLU A 756 -10.37 -12.89 26.35
N ALA A 757 -11.26 -11.98 25.96
CA ALA A 757 -12.55 -12.31 25.37
C ALA A 757 -12.35 -12.62 23.89
N LEU A 758 -12.57 -13.88 23.50
CA LEU A 758 -12.27 -14.37 22.15
C LEU A 758 -13.34 -14.00 21.09
N SER A 759 -14.35 -13.20 21.45
CA SER A 759 -15.23 -12.60 20.44
C SER A 759 -15.75 -11.20 20.84
N VAL A 760 -15.76 -10.28 19.85
CA VAL A 760 -16.23 -8.90 19.98
C VAL A 760 -17.61 -8.78 19.35
N PHE A 761 -18.62 -8.40 20.13
CA PHE A 761 -19.82 -7.75 19.58
C PHE A 761 -19.92 -6.31 20.10
N ARG A 762 -20.02 -5.36 19.17
CA ARG A 762 -20.23 -3.94 19.45
C ARG A 762 -21.68 -3.69 19.89
N PHE A 763 -21.98 -3.80 21.18
CA PHE A 763 -23.11 -3.08 21.76
C PHE A 763 -22.75 -2.58 23.16
N GLY A 764 -22.58 -1.27 23.28
CA GLY A 764 -22.26 -0.60 24.54
C GLY A 764 -21.33 0.59 24.34
N THR A 765 -21.70 1.75 24.90
CA THR A 765 -20.86 2.95 24.86
C THR A 765 -19.58 2.73 25.65
N ARG A 766 -18.47 3.34 25.18
CA ARG A 766 -17.13 3.24 25.76
C ARG A 766 -17.08 3.60 27.26
N SER A 767 -18.04 4.38 27.75
CA SER A 767 -18.18 4.73 29.18
C SER A 767 -18.54 3.53 30.06
N LYS A 768 -19.42 2.63 29.60
CA LYS A 768 -19.86 1.46 30.39
C LYS A 768 -18.75 0.42 30.56
N TRP A 769 -17.90 0.25 29.54
CA TRP A 769 -16.70 -0.60 29.67
C TRP A 769 -15.72 -0.03 30.72
N SER A 770 -15.53 1.29 30.75
CA SER A 770 -14.70 1.93 31.76
C SER A 770 -15.20 1.68 33.19
N GLU A 771 -16.52 1.66 33.39
CA GLU A 771 -17.12 1.34 34.71
C GLU A 771 -16.93 -0.12 35.11
N VAL A 772 -17.16 -1.07 34.20
CA VAL A 772 -16.93 -2.51 34.49
C VAL A 772 -15.46 -2.76 34.83
N LYS A 773 -14.53 -2.13 34.10
CA LYS A 773 -13.09 -2.26 34.38
C LYS A 773 -12.68 -1.65 35.72
N LYS A 774 -13.24 -0.48 36.07
CA LYS A 774 -12.99 0.18 37.36
C LYS A 774 -13.55 -0.63 38.54
N LEU A 775 -14.70 -1.27 38.36
CA LEU A 775 -15.33 -2.09 39.39
C LEU A 775 -14.54 -3.40 39.61
N ALA A 776 -14.12 -4.07 38.53
CA ALA A 776 -13.29 -5.26 38.61
C ALA A 776 -11.95 -4.99 39.32
N ILE A 777 -11.30 -3.85 39.04
CA ILE A 777 -10.07 -3.44 39.73
C ILE A 777 -10.33 -3.13 41.22
N ARG A 778 -11.49 -2.56 41.57
CA ARG A 778 -11.83 -2.23 42.95
C ARG A 778 -12.01 -3.47 43.81
N GLU A 779 -12.74 -4.47 43.31
CA GLU A 779 -13.00 -5.70 44.06
C GLU A 779 -11.75 -6.60 44.12
N LEU A 780 -10.95 -6.67 43.05
CA LEU A 780 -9.66 -7.39 43.04
C LEU A 780 -8.58 -6.72 43.90
N GLY A 781 -8.69 -5.42 44.19
CA GLY A 781 -7.78 -4.72 45.09
C GLY A 781 -8.17 -4.80 46.58
N GLN A 782 -9.31 -5.43 46.90
CA GLN A 782 -9.77 -5.66 48.27
C GLN A 782 -9.59 -7.11 48.74
N ALA A 783 -9.29 -8.03 47.82
CA ALA A 783 -8.81 -9.38 48.09
C ALA A 783 -7.28 -9.39 48.15
#